data_AF-A0A952LVT2-F1
#
_entry.id   AF-A0A952LVT2-F1
#
_cell.length_a   1.000
_cell.length_b   1.000
_cell.length_c   1.000
_cell.angle_alpha   90.00
_cell.angle_beta   90.00
_cell.angle_gamma   90.00
#
_symmetry.space_group_name_H-M   'P 1'
#
loop_
_entity.id
_entity.type
_entity.pdbx_description
1 polymer ?
#
loop_
_entity_poly.entity_id
_entity_poly.type
_entity_poly.pdbx_seq_one_letter_code
_entity_poly.pdbx_strand_id
1 'polypeptide(L)'
;MSSQVNERVRHASLVDLQVLDTESEAVFDGLVEVAARVCDVPISLISLIDSERQWFKANVGLDGVTETPREIAFCNHTIQLGGYLEVPDASEDSRFENNPLVTGSPNIRFYAGATLELSNGARAGTLCVIDQKPRSLSKEQRIVLTNLARAVVQLLQFKRLTGELAVSESRFKALCEASPLGIFSTDRNGLCTYSNARWQSIFGLTREHTLPENWLSELHPEDKDHVTAQWKDSLHNNNYFDLEFRVQKESDHCCSVRAIATPVYDNQGTPVGHVGAVEDISEITSQRQKLAEQHELLSVTLSSIGDAVITTNADSMITWLNPTAEKMTGWSLQHATGQPLGQVFRTVNQHTRKVTINPVDSCLARDETVKQSKDIVLISHSGEEHGIQDSAAPIRNDRGEILGAVLVFHDVTEQRRLVSEMKRRATHDHLTGLVNREEFEIQLQETLNHAVKNNSKNALLYIDLDRFKIVNDTCGHSVGDLLLIQVTKIMKNCIRSSDILARIGGDEFGVILKECSSDQAERVANLICKKIDAHKFVHSNQQFRIGSSIGLVPLDRRWDSITTALQAADSSCYIAKESGRNRVNRWLEIDQQVNIRNQDMQWVSKLQTALDNNLFSLHAQIIQNIKDNAGGLHAEVLLRLTDSDGRTIPPNVFIPAAERY
;
A
#
# COMPACT_ATOMS: atom_id res chain seq x y z
N MET A 1 42.75 -24.56 -61.69
CA MET A 1 42.20 -23.90 -60.49
C MET A 1 42.38 -22.37 -60.51
N SER A 2 43.52 -21.81 -60.93
CA SER A 2 43.73 -20.35 -60.95
C SER A 2 42.82 -19.54 -61.90
N SER A 3 42.46 -20.05 -63.09
CA SER A 3 41.62 -19.28 -64.06
C SER A 3 40.15 -19.16 -63.64
N GLN A 4 39.56 -20.22 -63.09
CA GLN A 4 38.16 -20.19 -62.59
C GLN A 4 38.00 -19.30 -61.35
N VAL A 5 39.03 -19.22 -60.50
CA VAL A 5 39.03 -18.31 -59.34
C VAL A 5 39.13 -16.85 -59.80
N ASN A 6 40.00 -16.55 -60.77
CA ASN A 6 40.10 -15.20 -61.34
C ASN A 6 38.81 -14.78 -62.05
N GLU A 7 38.13 -15.69 -62.74
CA GLU A 7 36.84 -15.39 -63.39
C GLU A 7 35.72 -15.11 -62.37
N ARG A 8 35.67 -15.86 -61.26
CA ARG A 8 34.71 -15.58 -60.17
C ARG A 8 34.95 -14.23 -59.51
N VAL A 9 36.22 -13.88 -59.24
CA VAL A 9 36.58 -12.58 -58.65
C VAL A 9 36.26 -11.43 -59.62
N ARG A 10 36.51 -11.62 -60.91
CA ARG A 10 36.17 -10.66 -61.97
C ARG A 10 34.67 -10.41 -62.04
N HIS A 11 33.89 -11.49 -62.11
CA HIS A 11 32.43 -11.41 -62.15
C HIS A 11 31.86 -10.76 -60.89
N ALA A 12 32.33 -11.15 -59.70
CA ALA A 12 31.92 -10.52 -58.44
C ALA A 12 32.21 -9.01 -58.42
N SER A 13 33.37 -8.60 -58.94
CA SER A 13 33.75 -7.19 -59.04
C SER A 13 32.88 -6.40 -60.03
N LEU A 14 32.39 -7.04 -61.09
CA LEU A 14 31.47 -6.43 -62.05
C LEU A 14 30.07 -6.27 -61.43
N VAL A 15 29.57 -7.30 -60.73
CA VAL A 15 28.28 -7.24 -60.02
C VAL A 15 28.30 -6.16 -58.93
N ASP A 16 29.43 -6.00 -58.24
CA ASP A 16 29.64 -5.00 -57.20
C ASP A 16 29.50 -3.55 -57.72
N LEU A 17 29.74 -3.30 -59.02
CA LEU A 17 29.52 -1.98 -59.63
C LEU A 17 28.03 -1.61 -59.76
N GLN A 18 27.10 -2.56 -59.59
CA GLN A 18 25.64 -2.37 -59.72
C GLN A 18 25.23 -1.65 -61.02
N VAL A 19 25.93 -1.96 -62.12
CA VAL A 19 25.79 -1.24 -63.40
C VAL A 19 25.16 -2.07 -64.52
N LEU A 20 25.12 -3.39 -64.39
CA LEU A 20 24.45 -4.26 -65.37
C LEU A 20 22.94 -3.98 -65.39
N ASP A 21 22.34 -4.05 -66.57
CA ASP A 21 20.90 -3.84 -66.80
C ASP A 21 20.36 -2.48 -66.33
N THR A 22 21.23 -1.47 -66.23
CA THR A 22 20.84 -0.09 -65.92
C THR A 22 20.55 0.71 -67.19
N GLU A 23 19.72 1.75 -67.09
CA GLU A 23 19.41 2.64 -68.22
C GLU A 23 20.67 3.31 -68.82
N SER A 24 20.55 3.74 -70.07
CA SER A 24 21.61 4.52 -70.73
C SER A 24 21.80 5.86 -70.02
N GLU A 25 23.04 6.35 -70.02
CA GLU A 25 23.35 7.62 -69.38
C GLU A 25 24.22 8.48 -70.28
N ALA A 26 23.84 9.76 -70.40
CA ALA A 26 24.48 10.72 -71.28
C ALA A 26 26.00 10.83 -71.09
N VAL A 27 26.50 10.60 -69.86
CA VAL A 27 27.93 10.64 -69.56
C VAL A 27 28.69 9.49 -70.23
N PHE A 28 28.12 8.28 -70.26
CA PHE A 28 28.75 7.12 -70.93
C PHE A 28 28.54 7.18 -72.45
N ASP A 29 27.38 7.66 -72.91
CA ASP A 29 27.08 7.88 -74.33
C ASP A 29 28.06 8.90 -74.94
N GLY A 30 28.34 10.00 -74.24
CA GLY A 30 29.34 10.97 -74.67
C GLY A 30 30.75 10.38 -74.82
N LEU A 31 31.14 9.41 -73.99
CA LEU A 31 32.47 8.78 -74.06
C LEU A 31 32.59 7.84 -75.27
N VAL A 32 31.55 7.08 -75.61
CA VAL A 32 31.56 6.25 -76.82
C VAL A 32 31.47 7.10 -78.09
N GLU A 33 30.74 8.21 -78.08
CA GLU A 33 30.72 9.16 -79.20
C GLU A 33 32.11 9.77 -79.45
N VAL A 34 32.82 10.17 -78.38
CA VAL A 34 34.18 10.71 -78.50
C VAL A 34 35.13 9.62 -79.04
N ALA A 35 35.04 8.39 -78.55
CA ALA A 35 35.87 7.29 -79.03
C ALA A 35 35.62 6.99 -80.52
N ALA A 36 34.36 6.97 -80.96
CA ALA A 36 33.99 6.78 -82.37
C ALA A 36 34.54 7.89 -83.26
N ARG A 37 34.37 9.17 -82.86
CA ARG A 37 34.83 10.33 -83.63
C ARG A 37 36.35 10.43 -83.71
N VAL A 38 37.06 10.19 -82.61
CA VAL A 38 38.54 10.28 -82.58
C VAL A 38 39.18 9.15 -83.39
N CYS A 39 38.61 7.96 -83.34
CA CYS A 39 39.09 6.81 -84.11
C CYS A 39 38.57 6.80 -85.56
N ASP A 40 37.65 7.71 -85.89
CA ASP A 40 36.96 7.80 -87.18
C ASP A 40 36.31 6.48 -87.58
N VAL A 41 35.58 5.86 -86.65
CA VAL A 41 34.89 4.58 -86.86
C VAL A 41 33.38 4.74 -86.70
N PRO A 42 32.58 3.86 -87.35
CA PRO A 42 31.13 3.92 -87.24
C PRO A 42 30.59 3.40 -85.91
N ILE A 43 31.32 2.52 -85.20
CA ILE A 43 30.82 1.82 -84.02
C ILE A 43 31.77 2.00 -82.82
N SER A 44 31.23 2.35 -81.65
CA SER A 44 31.97 2.38 -80.38
C SER A 44 31.09 1.93 -79.22
N LEU A 45 31.63 1.10 -78.34
CA LEU A 45 30.89 0.43 -77.28
C LEU A 45 31.65 0.50 -75.95
N ILE A 46 30.94 0.79 -74.86
CA ILE A 46 31.36 0.41 -73.51
C ILE A 46 30.70 -0.93 -73.21
N SER A 47 31.52 -1.96 -73.25
CA SER A 47 31.09 -3.35 -73.21
C SER A 47 31.52 -3.99 -71.89
N LEU A 48 30.57 -4.49 -71.11
CA LEU A 48 30.80 -5.20 -69.86
C LEU A 48 30.58 -6.70 -70.06
N ILE A 49 31.49 -7.51 -69.54
CA ILE A 49 31.48 -8.97 -69.77
C ILE A 49 30.88 -9.67 -68.58
N ASP A 50 29.63 -10.10 -68.70
CA ASP A 50 28.91 -10.87 -67.68
C ASP A 50 29.28 -12.37 -67.76
N SER A 51 28.60 -13.22 -67.01
CA SER A 51 28.78 -14.67 -67.01
C SER A 51 28.59 -15.29 -68.39
N GLU A 52 27.43 -15.08 -69.02
CA GLU A 52 27.02 -15.70 -70.30
C GLU A 52 26.88 -14.71 -71.46
N ARG A 53 26.92 -13.40 -71.18
CA ARG A 53 26.69 -12.33 -72.16
C ARG A 53 27.72 -11.22 -72.10
N GLN A 54 27.75 -10.45 -73.17
CA GLN A 54 28.40 -9.17 -73.30
C GLN A 54 27.30 -8.11 -73.31
N TRP A 55 27.23 -7.28 -72.27
CA TRP A 55 26.21 -6.24 -72.11
C TRP A 55 26.79 -4.86 -72.43
N PHE A 56 26.01 -4.00 -73.08
CA PHE A 56 26.47 -2.67 -73.50
C PHE A 56 25.94 -1.59 -72.57
N LYS A 57 26.85 -0.93 -71.83
CA LYS A 57 26.50 0.21 -70.98
C LYS A 57 26.25 1.48 -71.80
N ALA A 58 26.96 1.61 -72.91
CA ALA A 58 26.75 2.66 -73.90
C ALA A 58 27.15 2.11 -75.27
N ASN A 59 26.42 2.53 -76.29
CA ASN A 59 26.55 2.02 -77.65
C ASN A 59 26.27 3.14 -78.65
N VAL A 60 27.20 3.33 -79.58
CA VAL A 60 27.01 4.14 -80.79
C VAL A 60 27.28 3.24 -82.00
N GLY A 61 26.37 3.26 -82.97
CA GLY A 61 26.54 2.58 -84.26
C GLY A 61 25.91 1.19 -84.39
N LEU A 62 25.38 0.62 -83.30
CA LEU A 62 24.60 -0.63 -83.31
C LEU A 62 23.20 -0.42 -82.71
N ASP A 63 22.33 0.29 -83.44
CA ASP A 63 21.00 0.64 -82.96
C ASP A 63 20.15 -0.59 -82.64
N GLY A 64 19.48 -0.58 -81.48
CA GLY A 64 18.58 -1.65 -81.03
C GLY A 64 19.28 -2.89 -80.46
N VAL A 65 20.62 -2.92 -80.40
CA VAL A 65 21.38 -4.01 -79.79
C VAL A 65 21.93 -3.56 -78.43
N THR A 66 21.48 -4.21 -77.36
CA THR A 66 21.89 -3.92 -75.97
C THR A 66 22.84 -4.96 -75.38
N GLU A 67 22.88 -6.15 -75.97
CA GLU A 67 23.76 -7.24 -75.55
C GLU A 67 24.03 -8.24 -76.67
N THR A 68 25.04 -9.09 -76.46
CA THR A 68 25.44 -10.17 -77.37
C THR A 68 25.92 -11.38 -76.57
N PRO A 69 25.85 -12.62 -77.08
CA PRO A 69 26.44 -13.77 -76.40
C PRO A 69 27.93 -13.61 -76.14
N ARG A 70 28.42 -14.01 -74.97
CA ARG A 70 29.83 -13.85 -74.59
C ARG A 70 30.79 -14.65 -75.49
N GLU A 71 30.34 -15.79 -76.02
CA GLU A 71 31.16 -16.68 -76.84
C GLU A 71 31.61 -16.03 -78.15
N ILE A 72 30.78 -15.14 -78.71
CA ILE A 72 31.07 -14.43 -79.97
C ILE A 72 31.71 -13.06 -79.75
N ALA A 73 31.95 -12.65 -78.50
CA ALA A 73 32.45 -11.34 -78.13
C ALA A 73 33.97 -11.19 -78.36
N PHE A 74 34.36 -10.18 -79.15
CA PHE A 74 35.76 -9.75 -79.27
C PHE A 74 36.31 -9.27 -77.91
N CYS A 75 35.48 -8.58 -77.13
CA CYS A 75 35.85 -8.04 -75.83
C CYS A 75 36.20 -9.13 -74.81
N ASN A 76 35.66 -10.35 -74.96
CA ASN A 76 36.04 -11.49 -74.13
C ASN A 76 37.53 -11.87 -74.29
N HIS A 77 38.06 -11.74 -75.51
CA HIS A 77 39.48 -11.97 -75.78
C HIS A 77 40.35 -10.82 -75.26
N THR A 78 39.86 -9.58 -75.37
CA THR A 78 40.54 -8.39 -74.84
C THR A 78 40.72 -8.47 -73.32
N ILE A 79 39.70 -8.87 -72.56
CA ILE A 79 39.82 -9.02 -71.10
C ILE A 79 40.76 -10.18 -70.71
N GLN A 80 40.87 -11.22 -71.53
CA GLN A 80 41.80 -12.34 -71.26
C GLN A 80 43.25 -11.92 -71.48
N LEU A 81 43.54 -11.19 -72.56
CA LEU A 81 44.87 -10.64 -72.84
C LEU A 81 45.26 -9.56 -71.81
N GLY A 82 44.35 -8.63 -71.55
CA GLY A 82 44.59 -7.47 -70.70
C GLY A 82 45.26 -6.31 -71.43
N GLY A 83 45.01 -5.10 -70.94
CA GLY A 83 45.52 -3.89 -71.57
C GLY A 83 44.74 -3.55 -72.84
N TYR A 84 45.29 -3.86 -74.01
CA TYR A 84 44.80 -3.38 -75.29
C TYR A 84 44.89 -4.47 -76.36
N LEU A 85 43.81 -4.67 -77.12
CA LEU A 85 43.76 -5.59 -78.27
C LEU A 85 43.38 -4.81 -79.52
N GLU A 86 44.17 -4.94 -80.59
CA GLU A 86 43.86 -4.44 -81.93
C GLU A 86 43.89 -5.60 -82.92
N VAL A 87 42.86 -5.66 -83.74
CA VAL A 87 42.67 -6.63 -84.83
C VAL A 87 42.47 -5.80 -86.10
N PRO A 88 43.52 -5.64 -86.92
CA PRO A 88 43.45 -4.81 -88.12
C PRO A 88 42.46 -5.32 -89.17
N ASP A 89 42.42 -6.65 -89.34
CA ASP A 89 41.42 -7.37 -90.14
C ASP A 89 41.00 -8.68 -89.43
N ALA A 90 39.74 -8.76 -89.01
CA ALA A 90 39.16 -9.90 -88.31
C ALA A 90 38.91 -11.10 -89.23
N SER A 91 38.88 -10.90 -90.55
CA SER A 91 38.76 -11.99 -91.53
C SER A 91 40.08 -12.72 -91.79
N GLU A 92 41.21 -12.09 -91.44
CA GLU A 92 42.55 -12.68 -91.52
C GLU A 92 43.08 -13.13 -90.14
N ASP A 93 42.35 -12.84 -89.07
CA ASP A 93 42.72 -13.24 -87.71
C ASP A 93 42.15 -14.62 -87.36
N SER A 94 43.04 -15.59 -87.15
CA SER A 94 42.70 -16.98 -86.79
C SER A 94 41.75 -17.13 -85.57
N ARG A 95 41.65 -16.11 -84.70
CA ARG A 95 40.72 -16.11 -83.55
C ARG A 95 39.30 -15.74 -83.93
N PHE A 96 39.11 -15.00 -85.03
CA PHE A 96 37.85 -14.33 -85.38
C PHE A 96 37.34 -14.63 -86.79
N GLU A 97 38.14 -15.25 -87.66
CA GLU A 97 37.77 -15.55 -89.07
C GLU A 97 36.44 -16.31 -89.20
N ASN A 98 36.12 -17.20 -88.26
CA ASN A 98 34.90 -18.00 -88.23
C ASN A 98 33.80 -17.43 -87.31
N ASN A 99 34.00 -16.21 -86.77
CA ASN A 99 33.05 -15.60 -85.84
C ASN A 99 31.78 -15.14 -86.60
N PRO A 100 30.56 -15.41 -86.08
CA PRO A 100 29.31 -14.96 -86.70
C PRO A 100 29.24 -13.44 -86.97
N LEU A 101 29.89 -12.61 -86.17
CA LEU A 101 29.94 -11.15 -86.34
C LEU A 101 30.89 -10.69 -87.47
N VAL A 102 31.76 -11.60 -87.95
CA VAL A 102 32.73 -11.35 -89.04
C VAL A 102 32.20 -11.92 -90.36
N THR A 103 31.62 -13.12 -90.31
CA THR A 103 31.07 -13.84 -91.48
C THR A 103 29.65 -13.41 -91.83
N GLY A 104 28.88 -12.93 -90.84
CA GLY A 104 27.53 -12.39 -90.99
C GLY A 104 27.46 -10.90 -90.66
N SER A 105 26.25 -10.38 -90.48
CA SER A 105 26.02 -8.98 -90.04
C SER A 105 26.57 -8.77 -88.62
N PRO A 106 27.29 -7.66 -88.31
CA PRO A 106 27.48 -6.45 -89.10
C PRO A 106 28.74 -6.44 -89.99
N ASN A 107 29.35 -7.60 -90.26
CA ASN A 107 30.54 -7.75 -91.10
C ASN A 107 31.77 -7.02 -90.52
N ILE A 108 32.08 -7.29 -89.26
CA ILE A 108 33.21 -6.69 -88.55
C ILE A 108 34.52 -7.03 -89.27
N ARG A 109 35.33 -6.02 -89.57
CA ARG A 109 36.69 -6.18 -90.09
C ARG A 109 37.73 -5.60 -89.16
N PHE A 110 37.47 -4.46 -88.54
CA PHE A 110 38.42 -3.87 -87.60
C PHE A 110 37.85 -3.86 -86.19
N TYR A 111 38.68 -4.20 -85.21
CA TYR A 111 38.38 -4.08 -83.78
C TYR A 111 39.58 -3.52 -83.03
N ALA A 112 39.36 -2.51 -82.19
CA ALA A 112 40.31 -2.15 -81.15
C ALA A 112 39.61 -1.96 -79.81
N GLY A 113 40.08 -2.66 -78.78
CA GLY A 113 39.52 -2.62 -77.43
C GLY A 113 40.56 -2.29 -76.38
N ALA A 114 40.27 -1.30 -75.54
CA ALA A 114 41.00 -1.02 -74.32
C ALA A 114 40.25 -1.62 -73.12
N THR A 115 40.97 -2.29 -72.23
CA THR A 115 40.40 -3.00 -71.08
C THR A 115 39.94 -2.02 -70.00
N LEU A 116 38.76 -2.26 -69.43
CA LEU A 116 38.26 -1.59 -68.23
C LEU A 116 38.75 -2.35 -67.00
N GLU A 117 39.95 -2.00 -66.54
CA GLU A 117 40.58 -2.60 -65.36
C GLU A 117 40.22 -1.81 -64.09
N LEU A 118 39.57 -2.48 -63.14
CA LEU A 118 39.18 -1.91 -61.85
C LEU A 118 40.39 -1.83 -60.90
N SER A 119 40.25 -1.06 -59.82
CA SER A 119 41.32 -0.86 -58.82
C SER A 119 41.80 -2.14 -58.12
N ASN A 120 40.98 -3.19 -58.11
CA ASN A 120 41.34 -4.50 -57.57
C ASN A 120 41.97 -5.44 -58.62
N GLY A 121 42.29 -4.94 -59.82
CA GLY A 121 42.85 -5.70 -60.95
C GLY A 121 41.83 -6.52 -61.75
N ALA A 122 40.54 -6.47 -61.38
CA ALA A 122 39.48 -7.14 -62.13
C ALA A 122 39.21 -6.43 -63.46
N ARG A 123 39.12 -7.20 -64.54
CA ARG A 123 38.85 -6.70 -65.89
C ARG A 123 37.36 -6.80 -66.17
N ALA A 124 36.62 -5.72 -65.91
CA ALA A 124 35.16 -5.71 -65.94
C ALA A 124 34.59 -5.74 -67.37
N GLY A 125 35.35 -5.24 -68.34
CA GLY A 125 34.90 -5.09 -69.72
C GLY A 125 35.92 -4.36 -70.59
N THR A 126 35.45 -3.72 -71.66
CA THR A 126 36.26 -2.95 -72.60
C THR A 126 35.54 -1.71 -73.09
N LEU A 127 36.30 -0.65 -73.37
CA LEU A 127 35.90 0.38 -74.33
C LEU A 127 36.48 -0.01 -75.69
N CYS A 128 35.61 -0.29 -76.66
CA CYS A 128 36.05 -0.75 -77.98
C CYS A 128 35.45 0.04 -79.13
N VAL A 129 36.22 0.13 -80.21
CA VAL A 129 35.88 0.75 -81.48
C VAL A 129 35.90 -0.31 -82.59
N ILE A 130 34.91 -0.28 -83.47
CA ILE A 130 34.66 -1.31 -84.48
C ILE A 130 34.38 -0.66 -85.85
N ASP A 131 34.92 -1.25 -86.92
CA ASP A 131 34.67 -0.82 -88.30
C ASP A 131 34.42 -2.05 -89.21
N GLN A 132 33.70 -1.83 -90.30
CA GLN A 132 33.41 -2.83 -91.34
C GLN A 132 34.51 -2.89 -92.41
N LYS A 133 35.52 -2.01 -92.30
CA LYS A 133 36.69 -1.97 -93.17
C LYS A 133 37.96 -2.26 -92.35
N PRO A 134 38.95 -2.97 -92.92
CA PRO A 134 40.25 -3.15 -92.28
C PRO A 134 40.93 -1.80 -92.01
N ARG A 135 41.54 -1.66 -90.83
CA ARG A 135 42.15 -0.39 -90.38
C ARG A 135 43.26 -0.67 -89.37
N SER A 136 44.17 0.28 -89.15
CA SER A 136 45.01 0.30 -87.96
C SER A 136 45.00 1.70 -87.32
N LEU A 137 44.99 1.76 -85.99
CA LEU A 137 44.97 3.03 -85.26
C LEU A 137 46.37 3.61 -85.13
N SER A 138 46.43 4.94 -85.23
CA SER A 138 47.63 5.72 -84.91
C SER A 138 47.96 5.63 -83.41
N LYS A 139 49.22 5.90 -83.05
CA LYS A 139 49.65 5.89 -81.64
C LYS A 139 48.81 6.85 -80.76
N GLU A 140 48.47 8.03 -81.28
CA GLU A 140 47.62 8.99 -80.58
C GLU A 140 46.21 8.46 -80.33
N GLN A 141 45.58 7.83 -81.32
CA GLN A 141 44.26 7.22 -81.17
C GLN A 141 44.26 6.10 -80.12
N ARG A 142 45.32 5.28 -80.07
CA ARG A 142 45.49 4.24 -79.02
C ARG A 142 45.58 4.83 -77.62
N ILE A 143 46.35 5.92 -77.46
CA ILE A 143 46.48 6.64 -76.19
C ILE A 143 45.14 7.20 -75.76
N VAL A 144 44.41 7.85 -76.67
CA VAL A 144 43.08 8.41 -76.37
C VAL A 144 42.11 7.30 -75.95
N LEU A 145 42.02 6.19 -76.69
CA LEU A 145 41.12 5.08 -76.33
C LEU A 145 41.44 4.50 -74.95
N THR A 146 42.74 4.36 -74.63
CA THR A 146 43.18 3.86 -73.31
C THR A 146 42.84 4.85 -72.19
N ASN A 147 42.99 6.15 -72.42
CA ASN A 147 42.62 7.17 -71.43
C ASN A 147 41.11 7.26 -71.23
N LEU A 148 40.32 7.14 -72.29
CA LEU A 148 38.86 7.07 -72.20
C LEU A 148 38.42 5.82 -71.42
N ALA A 149 39.06 4.67 -71.63
CA ALA A 149 38.80 3.46 -70.84
C ALA A 149 39.04 3.69 -69.33
N ARG A 150 40.11 4.40 -68.95
CA ARG A 150 40.36 4.78 -67.54
C ARG A 150 39.30 5.73 -66.99
N ALA A 151 38.85 6.70 -67.79
CA ALA A 151 37.78 7.62 -67.41
C ALA A 151 36.45 6.88 -67.17
N VAL A 152 36.12 5.90 -68.01
CA VAL A 152 34.95 5.02 -67.82
C VAL A 152 35.05 4.28 -66.49
N VAL A 153 36.20 3.71 -66.15
CA VAL A 153 36.41 3.03 -64.86
C VAL A 153 36.18 3.98 -63.68
N GLN A 154 36.72 5.20 -63.72
CA GLN A 154 36.54 6.19 -62.64
C GLN A 154 35.07 6.57 -62.46
N LEU A 155 34.32 6.72 -63.55
CA LEU A 155 32.88 7.03 -63.50
C LEU A 155 32.06 5.88 -62.93
N LEU A 156 32.36 4.64 -63.33
CA LEU A 156 31.71 3.45 -62.78
C LEU A 156 31.93 3.36 -61.26
N GLN A 157 33.16 3.61 -60.80
CA GLN A 157 33.49 3.60 -59.37
C GLN A 157 32.84 4.74 -58.60
N PHE A 158 32.84 5.95 -59.15
CA PHE A 158 32.18 7.12 -58.55
C PHE A 158 30.69 6.84 -58.35
N LYS A 159 30.02 6.28 -59.37
CA LYS A 159 28.61 5.91 -59.28
C LYS A 159 28.32 4.91 -58.17
N ARG A 160 29.13 3.84 -58.07
CA ARG A 160 29.00 2.85 -57.00
C ARG A 160 29.05 3.51 -55.63
N LEU A 161 30.07 4.35 -55.38
CA LEU A 161 30.23 5.05 -54.10
C LEU A 161 29.07 6.00 -53.80
N THR A 162 28.56 6.73 -54.79
CA THR A 162 27.39 7.60 -54.60
C THR A 162 26.12 6.81 -54.30
N GLY A 163 25.93 5.66 -54.94
CA GLY A 163 24.81 4.76 -54.68
C GLY A 163 24.87 4.15 -53.29
N GLU A 164 26.04 3.65 -52.88
CA GLU A 164 26.28 3.14 -51.53
C GLU A 164 26.01 4.20 -50.46
N LEU A 165 26.49 5.44 -50.67
CA LEU A 165 26.24 6.55 -49.75
C LEU A 165 24.74 6.86 -49.66
N ALA A 166 24.04 6.95 -50.79
CA ALA A 166 22.60 7.21 -50.82
C ALA A 166 21.77 6.12 -50.12
N VAL A 167 22.14 4.85 -50.31
CA VAL A 167 21.52 3.72 -49.61
C VAL A 167 21.84 3.76 -48.12
N SER A 168 23.08 4.06 -47.73
CA SER A 168 23.49 4.20 -46.34
C SER A 168 22.78 5.36 -45.64
N GLU A 169 22.65 6.52 -46.28
CA GLU A 169 21.89 7.66 -45.76
C GLU A 169 20.41 7.34 -45.60
N SER A 170 19.81 6.69 -46.60
CA SER A 170 18.41 6.24 -46.53
C SER A 170 18.20 5.24 -45.39
N ARG A 171 19.14 4.29 -45.22
CA ARG A 171 19.13 3.32 -44.13
C ARG A 171 19.29 4.00 -42.77
N PHE A 172 20.19 4.96 -42.65
CA PHE A 172 20.39 5.75 -41.43
C PHE A 172 19.12 6.51 -41.05
N LYS A 173 18.51 7.22 -42.01
CA LYS A 173 17.23 7.92 -41.79
C LYS A 173 16.13 6.95 -41.34
N ALA A 174 15.99 5.80 -41.99
CA ALA A 174 14.99 4.80 -41.61
C ALA A 174 15.22 4.23 -40.20
N LEU A 175 16.47 3.96 -39.81
CA LEU A 175 16.82 3.53 -38.46
C LEU A 175 16.51 4.61 -37.42
N CYS A 176 16.82 5.88 -37.73
CA CYS A 176 16.50 6.99 -36.85
C CYS A 176 14.99 7.19 -36.69
N GLU A 177 14.19 7.07 -37.77
CA GLU A 177 12.73 7.19 -37.70
C GLU A 177 12.05 6.00 -37.00
N ALA A 178 12.60 4.79 -37.11
CA ALA A 178 12.10 3.61 -36.40
C ALA A 178 12.50 3.57 -34.92
N SER A 179 13.37 4.50 -34.47
CA SER A 179 13.82 4.55 -33.08
C SER A 179 12.69 5.01 -32.14
N PRO A 180 12.49 4.32 -31.00
CA PRO A 180 11.57 4.77 -29.97
C PRO A 180 12.07 6.02 -29.22
N LEU A 181 13.33 6.41 -29.44
CA LEU A 181 13.96 7.60 -28.88
C LEU A 181 13.88 8.79 -29.84
N GLY A 182 13.75 9.99 -29.29
CA GLY A 182 13.84 11.23 -30.04
C GLY A 182 15.28 11.55 -30.43
N ILE A 183 15.69 11.24 -31.65
CA ILE A 183 17.05 11.46 -32.14
C ILE A 183 17.16 12.86 -32.74
N PHE A 184 18.24 13.57 -32.40
CA PHE A 184 18.56 14.87 -32.97
C PHE A 184 20.06 15.00 -33.28
N SER A 185 20.37 15.91 -34.19
CA SER A 185 21.73 16.35 -34.51
C SER A 185 21.75 17.87 -34.55
N THR A 186 22.84 18.47 -34.09
CA THR A 186 23.06 19.92 -34.15
C THR A 186 24.34 20.28 -34.90
N ASP A 187 24.48 21.55 -35.29
CA ASP A 187 25.76 22.14 -35.66
C ASP A 187 26.57 22.55 -34.42
N ARG A 188 27.75 23.14 -34.64
CA ARG A 188 28.65 23.65 -33.59
C ARG A 188 28.05 24.77 -32.73
N ASN A 189 27.04 25.48 -33.22
CA ASN A 189 26.35 26.54 -32.49
C ASN A 189 25.09 26.03 -31.77
N GLY A 190 24.78 24.73 -31.86
CA GLY A 190 23.60 24.13 -31.27
C GLY A 190 22.34 24.23 -32.14
N LEU A 191 22.44 24.64 -33.41
CA LEU A 191 21.31 24.64 -34.34
C LEU A 191 20.97 23.21 -34.73
N CYS A 192 19.73 22.80 -34.52
CA CYS A 192 19.25 21.47 -34.90
C CYS A 192 19.28 21.29 -36.43
N THR A 193 20.18 20.44 -36.91
CA THR A 193 20.36 20.09 -38.33
C THR A 193 19.52 18.87 -38.73
N TYR A 194 19.15 18.02 -37.77
CA TYR A 194 18.30 16.85 -37.98
C TYR A 194 17.48 16.52 -36.73
N SER A 195 16.23 16.12 -36.90
CA SER A 195 15.40 15.52 -35.86
C SER A 195 14.45 14.47 -36.46
N ASN A 196 14.23 13.37 -35.75
CA ASN A 196 13.26 12.33 -36.14
C ASN A 196 11.84 12.66 -35.65
N ALA A 197 10.84 11.90 -36.12
CA ALA A 197 9.44 12.10 -35.75
C ALA A 197 9.19 11.98 -34.23
N ARG A 198 9.92 11.11 -33.54
CA ARG A 198 9.78 10.93 -32.09
C ARG A 198 10.22 12.16 -31.31
N TRP A 199 11.35 12.77 -31.68
CA TRP A 199 11.83 14.02 -31.06
C TRP A 199 10.81 15.14 -31.24
N GLN A 200 10.27 15.29 -32.45
CA GLN A 200 9.23 16.26 -32.77
C GLN A 200 7.96 16.04 -31.93
N SER A 201 7.57 14.78 -31.70
CA SER A 201 6.43 14.44 -30.85
C SER A 201 6.66 14.75 -29.37
N ILE A 202 7.88 14.56 -28.86
CA ILE A 202 8.24 14.85 -27.47
C ILE A 202 8.18 16.36 -27.20
N PHE A 203 8.80 17.17 -28.06
CA PHE A 203 8.85 18.63 -27.89
C PHE A 203 7.66 19.38 -28.50
N GLY A 204 6.78 18.71 -29.25
CA GLY A 204 5.62 19.34 -29.89
C GLY A 204 5.97 20.29 -31.06
N LEU A 205 7.19 20.20 -31.59
CA LEU A 205 7.70 21.11 -32.63
C LEU A 205 7.68 20.44 -34.01
N THR A 206 7.13 21.13 -35.01
CA THR A 206 7.23 20.73 -36.42
C THR A 206 8.55 21.19 -37.06
N ARG A 207 8.97 20.48 -38.10
CA ARG A 207 10.24 20.67 -38.83
C ARG A 207 10.49 22.10 -39.34
N GLU A 208 9.44 22.92 -39.45
CA GLU A 208 9.49 24.29 -40.01
C GLU A 208 9.82 25.39 -38.98
N HIS A 209 9.98 25.07 -37.68
CA HIS A 209 10.30 26.03 -36.62
C HIS A 209 11.63 25.77 -35.89
N THR A 210 12.70 25.43 -36.63
CA THR A 210 14.03 25.16 -36.06
C THR A 210 14.94 26.41 -36.09
N LEU A 211 14.66 27.36 -35.19
CA LEU A 211 15.70 28.27 -34.68
C LEU A 211 16.42 27.60 -33.48
N PRO A 212 17.69 27.94 -33.17
CA PRO A 212 18.50 27.27 -32.14
C PRO A 212 17.88 27.29 -30.72
N GLU A 213 16.91 28.16 -30.48
CA GLU A 213 16.41 28.52 -29.14
C GLU A 213 14.99 27.97 -28.84
N ASN A 214 14.32 27.33 -29.81
CA ASN A 214 12.89 26.98 -29.67
C ASN A 214 12.62 25.72 -28.82
N TRP A 215 13.53 24.76 -28.71
CA TRP A 215 13.28 23.64 -27.79
C TRP A 215 13.52 24.05 -26.32
N LEU A 216 14.34 25.07 -26.08
CA LEU A 216 14.56 25.66 -24.76
C LEU A 216 13.33 26.46 -24.29
N SER A 217 12.44 26.90 -25.18
CA SER A 217 11.17 27.55 -24.78
C SER A 217 10.16 26.56 -24.20
N GLU A 218 10.21 25.30 -24.63
CA GLU A 218 9.30 24.22 -24.21
C GLU A 218 9.75 23.51 -22.92
N LEU A 219 10.83 23.97 -22.29
CA LEU A 219 11.27 23.43 -21.00
C LEU A 219 10.42 23.97 -19.86
N HIS A 220 10.23 23.14 -18.83
CA HIS A 220 9.57 23.57 -17.60
C HIS A 220 10.32 24.77 -16.97
N PRO A 221 9.63 25.82 -16.48
CA PRO A 221 10.26 27.05 -16.00
C PRO A 221 11.33 26.85 -14.93
N GLU A 222 11.16 25.86 -14.04
CA GLU A 222 12.12 25.54 -12.99
C GLU A 222 13.41 24.89 -13.51
N ASP A 223 13.33 24.12 -14.60
CA ASP A 223 14.46 23.35 -15.12
C ASP A 223 15.22 24.12 -16.22
N LYS A 224 14.57 25.14 -16.82
CA LYS A 224 15.05 25.88 -17.99
C LYS A 224 16.44 26.51 -17.81
N ASP A 225 16.68 27.18 -16.70
CA ASP A 225 17.97 27.86 -16.46
C ASP A 225 19.11 26.84 -16.30
N HIS A 226 18.85 25.73 -15.61
CA HIS A 226 19.83 24.67 -15.37
C HIS A 226 20.19 23.93 -16.68
N VAL A 227 19.17 23.50 -17.42
CA VAL A 227 19.33 22.79 -18.70
C VAL A 227 20.06 23.67 -19.72
N THR A 228 19.70 24.95 -19.81
CA THR A 228 20.35 25.89 -20.76
C THR A 228 21.82 26.10 -20.43
N ALA A 229 22.16 26.23 -19.15
CA ALA A 229 23.54 26.39 -18.72
C ALA A 229 24.39 25.15 -19.06
N GLN A 230 23.89 23.95 -18.77
CA GLN A 230 24.60 22.70 -19.04
C GLN A 230 24.70 22.40 -20.54
N TRP A 231 23.67 22.74 -21.33
CA TRP A 231 23.72 22.62 -22.79
C TRP A 231 24.77 23.55 -23.39
N LYS A 232 24.82 24.82 -22.95
CA LYS A 232 25.86 25.77 -23.39
C LYS A 232 27.27 25.32 -22.99
N ASP A 233 27.44 24.76 -21.80
CA ASP A 233 28.72 24.20 -21.36
C ASP A 233 29.17 23.04 -22.26
N SER A 234 28.24 22.12 -22.57
CA SER A 234 28.49 21.01 -23.50
C SER A 234 28.91 21.47 -24.90
N LEU A 235 28.29 22.53 -25.42
CA LEU A 235 28.66 23.14 -26.72
C LEU A 235 30.05 23.79 -26.70
N HIS A 236 30.41 24.51 -25.63
CA HIS A 236 31.70 25.21 -25.56
C HIS A 236 32.87 24.27 -25.25
N ASN A 237 32.67 23.31 -24.35
CA ASN A 237 33.72 22.41 -23.86
C ASN A 237 33.76 21.08 -24.60
N ASN A 238 32.82 20.81 -25.53
CA ASN A 238 32.63 19.51 -26.21
C ASN A 238 32.49 18.35 -25.22
N ASN A 239 31.71 18.55 -24.16
CA ASN A 239 31.47 17.53 -23.15
C ASN A 239 30.23 16.69 -23.49
N TYR A 240 30.12 15.52 -22.84
CA TYR A 240 28.90 14.72 -22.87
C TYR A 240 27.79 15.45 -22.12
N PHE A 241 26.60 15.48 -22.72
CA PHE A 241 25.38 16.00 -22.09
C PHE A 241 24.53 14.82 -21.65
N ASP A 242 24.12 14.78 -20.38
CA ASP A 242 23.19 13.78 -19.83
C ASP A 242 22.44 14.42 -18.68
N LEU A 243 21.15 14.65 -18.89
CA LEU A 243 20.32 15.33 -17.94
C LEU A 243 18.87 14.84 -18.05
N GLU A 244 18.23 14.68 -16.90
CA GLU A 244 16.80 14.47 -16.77
C GLU A 244 16.12 15.82 -16.47
N PHE A 245 15.12 16.18 -17.26
CA PHE A 245 14.39 17.44 -17.10
C PHE A 245 12.95 17.30 -17.59
N ARG A 246 12.12 18.29 -17.24
CA ARG A 246 10.71 18.33 -17.63
C ARG A 246 10.49 19.19 -18.87
N VAL A 247 9.71 18.66 -19.81
CA VAL A 247 9.23 19.37 -21.00
C VAL A 247 7.74 19.67 -20.81
N GLN A 248 7.37 20.91 -21.07
CA GLN A 248 5.99 21.39 -20.99
C GLN A 248 5.37 21.33 -22.39
N LYS A 249 4.37 20.48 -22.56
CA LYS A 249 3.69 20.20 -23.82
C LYS A 249 2.26 20.72 -23.77
N GLU A 250 2.06 21.93 -24.29
CA GLU A 250 0.83 22.72 -24.11
C GLU A 250 0.49 22.94 -22.61
N SER A 251 -0.35 23.91 -22.27
CA SER A 251 -0.42 24.48 -20.91
C SER A 251 -0.78 23.53 -19.75
N ASP A 252 -1.05 22.23 -19.98
CA ASP A 252 -1.53 21.27 -18.97
C ASP A 252 -0.90 19.86 -19.04
N HIS A 253 0.10 19.62 -19.91
CA HIS A 253 0.80 18.32 -19.99
C HIS A 253 2.30 18.49 -19.80
N CYS A 254 2.85 17.90 -18.74
CA CYS A 254 4.27 17.90 -18.44
C CYS A 254 4.82 16.47 -18.60
N CYS A 255 5.84 16.28 -19.44
CA CYS A 255 6.53 15.00 -19.58
C CYS A 255 7.95 15.09 -19.02
N SER A 256 8.39 14.03 -18.34
CA SER A 256 9.77 13.91 -17.87
C SER A 256 10.60 13.24 -18.96
N VAL A 257 11.71 13.86 -19.35
CA VAL A 257 12.58 13.33 -20.39
C VAL A 257 14.01 13.22 -19.90
N ARG A 258 14.75 12.25 -20.44
CA ARG A 258 16.21 12.17 -20.30
C ARG A 258 16.84 12.44 -21.66
N ALA A 259 17.69 13.46 -21.74
CA ALA A 259 18.40 13.79 -22.96
C ALA A 259 19.90 13.52 -22.82
N ILE A 260 20.44 12.78 -23.78
CA ILE A 260 21.86 12.48 -23.88
C ILE A 260 22.41 13.04 -25.19
N ALA A 261 23.61 13.63 -25.20
CA ALA A 261 24.26 14.09 -26.42
C ALA A 261 25.79 13.99 -26.35
N THR A 262 26.40 13.65 -27.49
CA THR A 262 27.85 13.54 -27.66
C THR A 262 28.32 14.41 -28.82
N PRO A 263 29.52 15.03 -28.74
CA PRO A 263 30.09 15.75 -29.87
C PRO A 263 30.49 14.79 -31.01
N VAL A 264 30.37 15.28 -32.25
CA VAL A 264 30.80 14.61 -33.47
C VAL A 264 31.94 15.42 -34.10
N TYR A 265 32.99 14.72 -34.51
CA TYR A 265 34.20 15.32 -35.08
C TYR A 265 34.33 14.99 -36.57
N ASP A 266 34.91 15.91 -37.34
CA ASP A 266 35.30 15.64 -38.72
C ASP A 266 36.58 14.80 -38.81
N ASN A 267 36.99 14.47 -40.04
CA ASN A 267 38.22 13.71 -40.32
C ASN A 267 39.51 14.41 -39.88
N GLN A 268 39.46 15.70 -39.50
CA GLN A 268 40.58 16.48 -38.98
C GLN A 268 40.54 16.65 -37.45
N GLY A 269 39.56 16.07 -36.76
CA GLY A 269 39.38 16.17 -35.32
C GLY A 269 38.73 17.48 -34.86
N THR A 270 38.13 18.25 -35.77
CA THR A 270 37.39 19.48 -35.44
C THR A 270 35.94 19.12 -35.11
N PRO A 271 35.36 19.66 -34.01
CA PRO A 271 33.96 19.42 -33.67
C PRO A 271 33.03 20.07 -34.71
N VAL A 272 32.16 19.27 -35.29
CA VAL A 272 31.18 19.69 -36.31
C VAL A 272 29.82 20.00 -35.68
N GLY A 273 29.52 19.38 -34.54
CA GLY A 273 28.29 19.56 -33.78
C GLY A 273 28.06 18.41 -32.81
N HIS A 274 26.82 18.20 -32.38
CA HIS A 274 26.46 17.17 -31.40
C HIS A 274 25.36 16.26 -31.95
N VAL A 275 25.41 14.98 -31.59
CA VAL A 275 24.33 14.02 -31.86
C VAL A 275 23.81 13.48 -30.53
N GLY A 276 22.49 13.45 -30.39
CA GLY A 276 21.86 13.05 -29.14
C GLY A 276 20.54 12.32 -29.31
N ALA A 277 20.08 11.77 -28.20
CA ALA A 277 18.81 11.08 -28.09
C ALA A 277 18.06 11.60 -26.85
N VAL A 278 16.74 11.67 -26.97
CA VAL A 278 15.83 12.07 -25.91
C VAL A 278 14.84 10.94 -25.67
N GLU A 279 14.80 10.45 -24.44
CA GLU A 279 13.89 9.42 -23.98
C GLU A 279 12.77 10.04 -23.15
N ASP A 280 11.52 9.65 -23.39
CA ASP A 280 10.40 9.97 -22.51
C ASP A 280 10.38 8.96 -21.36
N ILE A 281 10.69 9.43 -20.16
CA ILE A 281 10.78 8.60 -18.95
C ILE A 281 9.56 8.78 -18.04
N SER A 282 8.49 9.45 -18.52
CA SER A 282 7.29 9.76 -17.72
C SER A 282 6.61 8.52 -17.13
N GLU A 283 6.56 7.41 -17.88
CA GLU A 283 6.00 6.15 -17.39
C GLU A 283 6.87 5.53 -16.30
N ILE A 284 8.20 5.56 -16.48
CA ILE A 284 9.17 5.01 -15.53
C ILE A 284 9.15 5.82 -14.22
N THR A 285 9.12 7.15 -14.30
CA THR A 285 9.03 8.01 -13.12
C THR A 285 7.70 7.83 -12.40
N SER A 286 6.57 7.74 -13.12
CA SER A 286 5.25 7.49 -12.52
C SER A 286 5.16 6.13 -11.81
N GLN A 287 5.70 5.06 -12.41
CA GLN A 287 5.70 3.72 -11.79
C GLN A 287 6.59 3.68 -10.54
N ARG A 288 7.78 4.28 -10.59
CA ARG A 288 8.67 4.39 -9.42
C ARG A 288 8.00 5.16 -8.28
N GLN A 289 7.33 6.27 -8.59
CA GLN A 289 6.61 7.05 -7.60
C GLN A 289 5.44 6.27 -7.00
N LYS A 290 4.61 5.60 -7.81
CA LYS A 290 3.52 4.74 -7.31
C LYS A 290 4.03 3.61 -6.41
N LEU A 291 5.15 2.98 -6.77
CA LEU A 291 5.76 1.94 -5.96
C LEU A 291 6.25 2.49 -4.61
N ALA A 292 6.90 3.66 -4.61
CA ALA A 292 7.33 4.34 -3.39
C ALA A 292 6.13 4.71 -2.50
N GLU A 293 5.08 5.28 -3.07
CA GLU A 293 3.83 5.62 -2.38
C GLU A 293 3.14 4.37 -1.80
N GLN A 294 3.11 3.24 -2.54
CA GLN A 294 2.57 1.99 -2.02
C GLN A 294 3.41 1.43 -0.87
N HIS A 295 4.73 1.47 -0.96
CA HIS A 295 5.62 1.04 0.12
C HIS A 295 5.46 1.92 1.36
N GLU A 296 5.38 3.24 1.20
CA GLU A 296 5.15 4.18 2.28
C GLU A 296 3.76 3.98 2.88
N LEU A 297 2.72 3.80 2.07
CA LEU A 297 1.36 3.50 2.52
C LEU A 297 1.29 2.19 3.31
N LEU A 298 1.94 1.12 2.84
CA LEU A 298 2.02 -0.16 3.55
C LEU A 298 2.76 0.01 4.89
N SER A 299 3.88 0.72 4.90
CA SER A 299 4.65 1.00 6.12
C SER A 299 3.84 1.85 7.10
N VAL A 300 3.19 2.91 6.63
CA VAL A 300 2.33 3.78 7.43
C VAL A 300 1.14 3.02 7.95
N THR A 301 0.45 2.22 7.13
CA THR A 301 -0.71 1.41 7.56
C THR A 301 -0.33 0.40 8.63
N LEU A 302 0.80 -0.31 8.46
CA LEU A 302 1.32 -1.24 9.47
C LEU A 302 1.81 -0.55 10.75
N SER A 303 2.31 0.68 10.64
CA SER A 303 2.67 1.51 11.81
C SER A 303 1.47 2.19 12.49
N SER A 304 0.33 2.28 11.78
CA SER A 304 -0.93 2.86 12.28
C SER A 304 -1.83 1.83 12.96
N ILE A 305 -1.49 0.53 12.84
CA ILE A 305 -2.11 -0.52 13.64
C ILE A 305 -1.58 -0.37 15.06
N GLY A 306 -2.48 -0.14 16.02
CA GLY A 306 -2.15 -0.02 17.45
C GLY A 306 -1.61 -1.31 18.08
N ASP A 307 -1.45 -2.36 17.28
CA ASP A 307 -1.03 -3.69 17.70
C ASP A 307 0.45 -3.90 17.39
N ALA A 308 1.11 -4.64 18.26
CA ALA A 308 2.48 -5.03 18.09
C ALA A 308 2.59 -6.20 17.09
N VAL A 309 3.49 -6.06 16.11
CA VAL A 309 3.73 -7.05 15.07
C VAL A 309 5.19 -7.46 15.07
N ILE A 310 5.44 -8.77 15.07
CA ILE A 310 6.77 -9.38 14.97
C ILE A 310 6.72 -10.41 13.85
N THR A 311 7.71 -10.41 12.96
CA THR A 311 7.90 -11.47 11.97
C THR A 311 9.14 -12.29 12.31
N THR A 312 9.07 -13.58 11.99
CA THR A 312 10.12 -14.56 12.24
C THR A 312 10.41 -15.37 10.98
N ASN A 313 11.58 -16.00 10.93
CA ASN A 313 11.89 -17.03 9.94
C ASN A 313 11.34 -18.41 10.37
N ALA A 314 11.58 -19.45 9.56
CA ALA A 314 11.16 -20.82 9.86
C ALA A 314 11.77 -21.42 11.14
N ASP A 315 12.87 -20.86 11.65
CA ASP A 315 13.55 -21.29 12.89
C ASP A 315 13.12 -20.46 14.12
N SER A 316 12.00 -19.73 14.04
CA SER A 316 11.52 -18.83 15.10
C SER A 316 12.49 -17.69 15.47
N MET A 317 13.39 -17.30 14.55
CA MET A 317 14.30 -16.16 14.72
C MET A 317 13.67 -14.89 14.18
N ILE A 318 13.76 -13.80 14.93
CA ILE A 318 13.09 -12.54 14.58
C ILE A 318 13.78 -11.88 13.38
N THR A 319 12.98 -11.51 12.39
CA THR A 319 13.44 -10.80 11.18
C THR A 319 13.04 -9.33 11.20
N TRP A 320 11.91 -9.00 11.82
CA TRP A 320 11.41 -7.63 11.88
C TRP A 320 10.40 -7.43 13.03
N LEU A 321 10.32 -6.21 13.55
CA LEU A 321 9.37 -5.75 14.56
C LEU A 321 8.88 -4.35 14.21
N ASN A 322 7.59 -4.06 14.45
CA ASN A 322 7.08 -2.70 14.34
C ASN A 322 7.39 -1.86 15.61
N PRO A 323 7.28 -0.51 15.56
CA PRO A 323 7.57 0.34 16.72
C PRO A 323 6.74 0.03 17.97
N THR A 324 5.49 -0.41 17.79
CA THR A 324 4.62 -0.83 18.91
C THR A 324 5.17 -2.07 19.60
N ALA A 325 5.66 -3.07 18.84
CA ALA A 325 6.31 -4.26 19.38
C ALA A 325 7.63 -3.91 20.08
N GLU A 326 8.42 -2.97 19.56
CA GLU A 326 9.64 -2.50 20.23
C GLU A 326 9.32 -1.93 21.62
N LYS A 327 8.30 -1.07 21.69
CA LYS A 327 7.86 -0.43 22.94
C LYS A 327 7.34 -1.45 23.96
N MET A 328 6.51 -2.40 23.55
CA MET A 328 5.91 -3.40 24.45
C MET A 328 6.89 -4.47 24.92
N THR A 329 7.80 -4.90 24.04
CA THR A 329 8.82 -5.90 24.39
C THR A 329 10.03 -5.28 25.11
N GLY A 330 10.27 -3.99 24.92
CA GLY A 330 11.46 -3.30 25.43
C GLY A 330 12.73 -3.58 24.62
N TRP A 331 12.60 -4.16 23.42
CA TRP A 331 13.71 -4.46 22.52
C TRP A 331 13.65 -3.58 21.28
N SER A 332 14.79 -3.04 20.84
CA SER A 332 14.88 -2.38 19.53
C SER A 332 15.07 -3.40 18.41
N LEU A 333 14.63 -3.06 17.20
CA LEU A 333 14.75 -3.85 15.97
C LEU A 333 16.20 -4.29 15.74
N GLN A 334 17.15 -3.39 15.94
CA GLN A 334 18.57 -3.69 15.77
C GLN A 334 19.08 -4.78 16.72
N HIS A 335 18.57 -4.85 17.95
CA HIS A 335 19.00 -5.85 18.93
C HIS A 335 18.16 -7.13 18.91
N ALA A 336 16.90 -7.05 18.48
CA ALA A 336 16.00 -8.19 18.39
C ALA A 336 16.17 -8.99 17.09
N THR A 337 16.62 -8.37 16.00
CA THR A 337 16.86 -9.08 14.73
C THR A 337 17.90 -10.19 14.94
N GLY A 338 17.56 -11.40 14.52
CA GLY A 338 18.42 -12.58 14.69
C GLY A 338 18.46 -13.16 16.11
N GLN A 339 17.57 -12.73 17.02
CA GLN A 339 17.36 -13.38 18.32
C GLN A 339 16.19 -14.38 18.25
N PRO A 340 16.19 -15.44 19.10
CA PRO A 340 15.06 -16.34 19.22
C PRO A 340 13.83 -15.62 19.78
N LEU A 341 12.64 -15.89 19.23
CA LEU A 341 11.40 -15.23 19.65
C LEU A 341 11.14 -15.36 21.15
N GLY A 342 11.38 -16.52 21.75
CA GLY A 342 11.11 -16.78 23.18
C GLY A 342 11.95 -15.92 24.15
N GLN A 343 13.01 -15.27 23.68
CA GLN A 343 13.82 -14.35 24.50
C GLN A 343 13.23 -12.93 24.52
N VAL A 344 12.66 -12.50 23.40
CA VAL A 344 12.08 -11.15 23.22
C VAL A 344 10.61 -11.13 23.63
N PHE A 345 9.84 -12.16 23.26
CA PHE A 345 8.42 -12.30 23.54
C PHE A 345 8.19 -13.26 24.72
N ARG A 346 8.38 -12.74 25.94
CA ARG A 346 8.27 -13.55 27.17
C ARG A 346 6.87 -13.47 27.75
N THR A 347 6.08 -14.50 27.52
CA THR A 347 4.70 -14.57 28.01
C THR A 347 4.52 -15.53 29.19
N VAL A 348 3.68 -15.13 30.15
CA VAL A 348 3.30 -15.93 31.31
C VAL A 348 1.78 -15.92 31.49
N ASN A 349 1.24 -16.98 32.09
CA ASN A 349 -0.15 -16.99 32.52
C ASN A 349 -0.34 -16.10 33.76
N GLN A 350 -1.35 -15.23 33.74
CA GLN A 350 -1.61 -14.23 34.78
C GLN A 350 -1.81 -14.82 36.19
N HIS A 351 -2.45 -16.01 36.27
CA HIS A 351 -2.86 -16.60 37.54
C HIS A 351 -1.82 -17.58 38.08
N THR A 352 -1.29 -18.44 37.20
CA THR A 352 -0.35 -19.49 37.59
C THR A 352 1.10 -19.05 37.55
N ARG A 353 1.39 -17.90 36.92
CA ARG A 353 2.75 -17.36 36.68
C ARG A 353 3.70 -18.33 35.96
N LYS A 354 3.16 -19.37 35.31
CA LYS A 354 3.93 -20.29 34.48
C LYS A 354 4.15 -19.70 33.10
N VAL A 355 5.35 -19.91 32.55
CA VAL A 355 5.70 -19.53 31.17
C VAL A 355 4.79 -20.26 30.19
N THR A 356 4.22 -19.51 29.26
CA THR A 356 3.37 -20.05 28.20
C THR A 356 4.22 -20.50 27.01
N ILE A 357 3.71 -21.48 26.26
CA ILE A 357 4.36 -21.92 25.01
C ILE A 357 4.31 -20.76 24.02
N ASN A 358 5.34 -20.54 23.21
CA ASN A 358 5.28 -19.47 22.22
C ASN A 358 4.23 -19.80 21.14
N PRO A 359 3.38 -18.82 20.77
CA PRO A 359 2.34 -19.03 19.75
C PRO A 359 2.96 -19.34 18.36
N VAL A 360 4.11 -18.77 18.04
CA VAL A 360 4.83 -19.03 16.77
C VAL A 360 5.34 -20.47 16.70
N ASP A 361 5.95 -20.98 17.76
CA ASP A 361 6.43 -22.38 17.79
C ASP A 361 5.25 -23.36 17.60
N SER A 362 4.10 -23.05 18.19
CA SER A 362 2.87 -23.84 18.02
C SER A 362 2.30 -23.72 16.60
N CYS A 363 2.39 -22.54 16.01
CA CYS A 363 1.93 -22.24 14.65
C CYS A 363 2.76 -22.97 13.59
N LEU A 364 4.09 -22.88 13.69
CA LEU A 364 5.03 -23.57 12.78
C LEU A 364 4.93 -25.09 12.90
N ALA A 365 4.71 -25.61 14.12
CA ALA A 365 4.56 -27.05 14.34
C ALA A 365 3.23 -27.64 13.82
N ARG A 366 2.15 -26.84 13.82
CA ARG A 366 0.80 -27.29 13.41
C ARG A 366 0.39 -26.83 12.01
N ASP A 367 1.18 -25.94 11.41
CA ASP A 367 0.90 -25.26 10.14
C ASP A 367 -0.48 -24.56 10.08
N GLU A 368 -0.91 -23.99 11.20
CA GLU A 368 -2.23 -23.34 11.35
C GLU A 368 -2.12 -22.02 12.14
N THR A 369 -3.09 -21.13 11.95
CA THR A 369 -3.21 -19.91 12.75
C THR A 369 -3.57 -20.25 14.19
N VAL A 370 -2.71 -19.88 15.13
CA VAL A 370 -2.89 -20.13 16.56
C VAL A 370 -3.30 -18.85 17.27
N LYS A 371 -4.47 -18.87 17.93
CA LYS A 371 -4.91 -17.83 18.87
C LYS A 371 -4.74 -18.35 20.29
N GLN A 372 -4.09 -17.58 21.15
CA GLN A 372 -3.78 -18.02 22.51
C GLN A 372 -4.84 -17.55 23.56
N SER A 373 -4.77 -18.12 24.77
CA SER A 373 -5.83 -18.02 25.80
C SER A 373 -5.97 -16.64 26.46
N LYS A 374 -7.14 -16.39 27.10
CA LYS A 374 -7.58 -15.06 27.56
C LYS A 374 -6.83 -14.44 28.77
N ASP A 375 -5.80 -15.08 29.33
CA ASP A 375 -5.14 -14.65 30.57
C ASP A 375 -3.61 -14.62 30.48
N ILE A 376 -3.09 -14.05 29.39
CA ILE A 376 -1.64 -13.94 29.15
C ILE A 376 -1.15 -12.55 29.50
N VAL A 377 0.05 -12.51 30.07
CA VAL A 377 0.81 -11.30 30.39
C VAL A 377 2.17 -11.39 29.71
N LEU A 378 2.52 -10.36 28.94
CA LEU A 378 3.86 -10.14 28.41
C LEU A 378 4.70 -9.45 29.47
N ILE A 379 5.91 -9.95 29.68
CA ILE A 379 6.91 -9.32 30.53
C ILE A 379 7.96 -8.69 29.62
N SER A 380 8.01 -7.36 29.60
CA SER A 380 8.99 -6.62 28.82
C SER A 380 10.42 -6.85 29.34
N HIS A 381 11.42 -6.49 28.54
CA HIS A 381 12.82 -6.57 28.94
C HIS A 381 13.15 -5.68 30.14
N SER A 382 12.42 -4.57 30.31
CA SER A 382 12.53 -3.68 31.47
C SER A 382 11.79 -4.21 32.72
N GLY A 383 10.99 -5.27 32.58
CA GLY A 383 10.21 -5.87 33.67
C GLY A 383 8.79 -5.32 33.82
N GLU A 384 8.31 -4.51 32.88
CA GLU A 384 6.90 -4.08 32.84
C GLU A 384 5.99 -5.23 32.39
N GLU A 385 4.80 -5.29 32.99
CA GLU A 385 3.78 -6.31 32.69
C GLU A 385 2.66 -5.72 31.86
N HIS A 386 2.45 -6.29 30.66
CA HIS A 386 1.36 -5.93 29.76
C HIS A 386 0.40 -7.10 29.64
N GLY A 387 -0.88 -6.89 29.94
CA GLY A 387 -1.92 -7.86 29.63
C GLY A 387 -2.13 -7.91 28.12
N ILE A 388 -1.86 -9.05 27.47
CA ILE A 388 -1.91 -9.14 26.01
C ILE A 388 -2.91 -10.18 25.48
N GLN A 389 -3.32 -9.99 24.23
CA GLN A 389 -3.94 -11.01 23.39
C GLN A 389 -3.13 -11.18 22.11
N ASP A 390 -2.73 -12.41 21.82
CA ASP A 390 -1.81 -12.75 20.74
C ASP A 390 -2.40 -13.76 19.74
N SER A 391 -1.94 -13.64 18.51
CA SER A 391 -2.26 -14.53 17.39
C SER A 391 -1.03 -14.69 16.51
N ALA A 392 -0.70 -15.93 16.14
CA ALA A 392 0.38 -16.22 15.21
C ALA A 392 -0.17 -16.91 13.95
N ALA A 393 0.37 -16.56 12.79
CA ALA A 393 0.02 -17.15 11.49
C ALA A 393 1.29 -17.42 10.64
N PRO A 394 1.32 -18.50 9.84
CA PRO A 394 2.49 -18.81 9.03
C PRO A 394 2.56 -17.92 7.78
N ILE A 395 3.77 -17.49 7.42
CA ILE A 395 4.08 -16.77 6.17
C ILE A 395 4.52 -17.80 5.14
N ARG A 396 3.89 -17.81 3.96
CA ARG A 396 4.16 -18.77 2.89
C ARG A 396 4.71 -18.08 1.65
N ASN A 397 5.50 -18.81 0.87
CA ASN A 397 5.83 -18.42 -0.51
C ASN A 397 4.74 -18.86 -1.50
N ASP A 398 4.88 -18.48 -2.77
CA ASP A 398 3.95 -18.85 -3.86
C ASP A 398 3.83 -20.37 -4.09
N ARG A 399 4.77 -21.16 -3.55
CA ARG A 399 4.78 -22.63 -3.62
C ARG A 399 4.14 -23.30 -2.39
N GLY A 400 3.66 -22.50 -1.42
CA GLY A 400 3.03 -22.98 -0.19
C GLY A 400 4.01 -23.38 0.92
N GLU A 401 5.32 -23.22 0.72
CA GLU A 401 6.35 -23.50 1.71
C GLU A 401 6.39 -22.40 2.78
N ILE A 402 6.56 -22.79 4.04
CA ILE A 402 6.62 -21.86 5.17
C ILE A 402 7.97 -21.14 5.17
N LEU A 403 7.94 -19.83 4.96
CA LEU A 403 9.11 -18.94 5.08
C LEU A 403 9.36 -18.53 6.54
N GLY A 404 8.31 -18.54 7.36
CA GLY A 404 8.35 -18.18 8.76
C GLY A 404 6.96 -17.91 9.31
N ALA A 405 6.85 -17.06 10.33
CA ALA A 405 5.56 -16.72 10.94
C ALA A 405 5.46 -15.24 11.31
N VAL A 406 4.25 -14.71 11.25
CA VAL A 406 3.89 -13.39 11.80
C VAL A 406 3.16 -13.59 13.13
N LEU A 407 3.59 -12.85 14.14
CA LEU A 407 2.98 -12.75 15.46
C LEU A 407 2.39 -11.35 15.61
N VAL A 408 1.11 -11.29 15.94
CA VAL A 408 0.39 -10.05 16.26
C VAL A 408 -0.09 -10.13 17.69
N PHE A 409 0.18 -9.11 18.51
CA PHE A 409 -0.32 -9.03 19.87
C PHE A 409 -0.75 -7.62 20.25
N HIS A 410 -1.81 -7.55 21.05
CA HIS A 410 -2.53 -6.32 21.35
C HIS A 410 -2.42 -6.06 22.85
N ASP A 411 -2.14 -4.82 23.25
CA ASP A 411 -2.20 -4.43 24.66
C ASP A 411 -3.66 -4.27 25.09
N VAL A 412 -4.12 -5.20 25.93
CA VAL A 412 -5.46 -5.17 26.53
C VAL A 412 -5.41 -4.81 28.01
N THR A 413 -4.31 -4.20 28.49
CA THR A 413 -4.12 -3.85 29.90
C THR A 413 -5.20 -2.87 30.40
N GLU A 414 -5.39 -1.74 29.71
CA GLU A 414 -6.43 -0.77 30.08
C GLU A 414 -7.84 -1.34 29.89
N GLN A 415 -8.08 -2.09 28.81
CA GLN A 415 -9.38 -2.72 28.59
C GLN A 415 -9.71 -3.72 29.71
N ARG A 416 -8.76 -4.57 30.10
CA ARG A 416 -8.93 -5.49 31.24
C ARG A 416 -9.09 -4.74 32.56
N ARG A 417 -8.36 -3.64 32.77
CA ARG A 417 -8.51 -2.78 33.96
C ARG A 417 -9.92 -2.19 34.03
N LEU A 418 -10.41 -1.61 32.95
CA LEU A 418 -11.75 -1.03 32.84
C LEU A 418 -12.85 -2.09 32.99
N VAL A 419 -12.72 -3.27 32.37
CA VAL A 419 -13.67 -4.37 32.56
C VAL A 419 -13.69 -4.83 34.02
N SER A 420 -12.52 -4.92 34.67
CA SER A 420 -12.43 -5.29 36.09
C SER A 420 -13.03 -4.21 36.99
N GLU A 421 -12.80 -2.92 36.70
CA GLU A 421 -13.40 -1.80 37.42
C GLU A 421 -14.91 -1.72 37.21
N MET A 422 -15.40 -1.90 35.98
CA MET A 422 -16.85 -1.98 35.70
C MET A 422 -17.48 -3.14 36.47
N LYS A 423 -16.88 -4.33 36.43
CA LYS A 423 -17.39 -5.49 37.16
C LYS A 423 -17.44 -5.22 38.66
N ARG A 424 -16.42 -4.55 39.21
CA ARG A 424 -16.39 -4.15 40.63
C ARG A 424 -17.45 -3.08 40.94
N ARG A 425 -17.66 -2.08 40.07
CA ARG A 425 -18.73 -1.07 40.23
C ARG A 425 -20.13 -1.65 40.09
N ALA A 426 -20.32 -2.65 39.24
CA ALA A 426 -21.59 -3.32 39.03
C ALA A 426 -21.98 -4.23 40.22
N THR A 427 -21.01 -4.68 41.00
CA THR A 427 -21.24 -5.66 42.10
C THR A 427 -21.04 -5.09 43.50
N HIS A 428 -20.46 -3.89 43.64
CA HIS A 428 -20.12 -3.30 44.94
C HIS A 428 -20.66 -1.87 45.12
N ASP A 429 -21.06 -1.53 46.35
CA ASP A 429 -21.43 -0.18 46.78
C ASP A 429 -20.21 0.75 46.76
N HIS A 430 -20.34 1.91 46.12
CA HIS A 430 -19.23 2.84 45.91
C HIS A 430 -18.70 3.45 47.22
N LEU A 431 -19.58 3.66 48.20
CA LEU A 431 -19.21 4.31 49.47
C LEU A 431 -18.55 3.33 50.45
N THR A 432 -19.18 2.19 50.69
CA THR A 432 -18.77 1.23 51.72
C THR A 432 -17.82 0.15 51.21
N GLY A 433 -17.76 -0.05 49.88
CA GLY A 433 -17.00 -1.14 49.25
C GLY A 433 -17.55 -2.52 49.59
N LEU A 434 -18.79 -2.60 50.10
CA LEU A 434 -19.54 -3.83 50.30
C LEU A 434 -20.17 -4.30 48.99
N VAL A 435 -20.72 -5.52 48.99
CA VAL A 435 -21.59 -6.00 47.92
C VAL A 435 -22.81 -5.05 47.81
N ASN A 436 -23.23 -4.72 46.60
CA ASN A 436 -24.43 -3.89 46.40
C ASN A 436 -25.71 -4.74 46.45
N ARG A 437 -26.87 -4.09 46.33
CA ARG A 437 -28.17 -4.78 46.37
C ARG A 437 -28.32 -5.85 45.29
N GLU A 438 -27.98 -5.54 44.05
CA GLU A 438 -28.15 -6.46 42.91
C GLU A 438 -27.36 -7.75 43.10
N GLU A 439 -26.07 -7.65 43.41
CA GLU A 439 -25.23 -8.83 43.65
C GLU A 439 -25.63 -9.56 44.94
N PHE A 440 -26.11 -8.85 45.97
CA PHE A 440 -26.64 -9.48 47.18
C PHE A 440 -27.87 -10.36 46.90
N GLU A 441 -28.81 -9.90 46.07
CA GLU A 441 -30.00 -10.67 45.68
C GLU A 441 -29.61 -11.93 44.88
N ILE A 442 -28.62 -11.84 43.99
CA ILE A 442 -28.06 -13.00 43.26
C ILE A 442 -27.48 -14.03 44.25
N GLN A 443 -26.60 -13.58 45.15
CA GLN A 443 -25.97 -14.46 46.15
C GLN A 443 -26.99 -15.06 47.13
N LEU A 444 -28.04 -14.31 47.47
CA LEU A 444 -29.14 -14.79 48.30
C LEU A 444 -29.94 -15.90 47.59
N GLN A 445 -30.22 -15.71 46.29
CA GLN A 445 -30.91 -16.72 45.47
C GLN A 445 -30.08 -18.01 45.35
N GLU A 446 -28.78 -17.90 45.12
CA GLU A 446 -27.87 -19.06 45.10
C GLU A 446 -27.86 -19.78 46.44
N THR A 447 -27.80 -19.02 47.54
CA THR A 447 -27.78 -19.57 48.91
C THR A 447 -29.11 -20.25 49.27
N LEU A 448 -30.25 -19.69 48.86
CA LEU A 448 -31.58 -20.29 49.05
C LEU A 448 -31.71 -21.60 48.25
N ASN A 449 -31.29 -21.59 46.98
CA ASN A 449 -31.27 -22.78 46.13
C ASN A 449 -30.41 -23.90 46.73
N HIS A 450 -29.25 -23.55 47.28
CA HIS A 450 -28.38 -24.49 47.97
C HIS A 450 -29.00 -25.03 49.27
N ALA A 451 -29.66 -24.17 50.06
CA ALA A 451 -30.38 -24.56 51.27
C ALA A 451 -31.49 -25.57 50.99
N VAL A 452 -32.26 -25.35 49.90
CA VAL A 452 -33.32 -26.27 49.46
C VAL A 452 -32.74 -27.63 49.07
N LYS A 453 -31.63 -27.66 48.32
CA LYS A 453 -31.01 -28.91 47.84
C LYS A 453 -30.32 -29.71 48.95
N ASN A 454 -29.50 -29.04 49.76
CA ASN A 454 -28.56 -29.70 50.69
C ASN A 454 -29.04 -29.70 52.15
N ASN A 455 -30.25 -29.19 52.42
CA ASN A 455 -30.81 -29.03 53.77
C ASN A 455 -29.86 -28.25 54.72
N SER A 456 -29.06 -27.35 54.16
CA SER A 456 -28.10 -26.54 54.90
C SER A 456 -28.82 -25.39 55.61
N LYS A 457 -28.55 -25.22 56.90
CA LYS A 457 -29.11 -24.12 57.69
C LYS A 457 -28.33 -22.84 57.38
N ASN A 458 -29.00 -21.83 56.83
CA ASN A 458 -28.46 -20.51 56.57
C ASN A 458 -29.35 -19.46 57.27
N ALA A 459 -28.88 -18.24 57.43
CA ALA A 459 -29.70 -17.15 58.00
C ALA A 459 -29.48 -15.83 57.25
N LEU A 460 -30.55 -15.05 57.14
CA LEU A 460 -30.59 -13.70 56.60
C LEU A 460 -30.76 -12.71 57.75
N LEU A 461 -29.90 -11.71 57.80
CA LEU A 461 -30.05 -10.53 58.66
C LEU A 461 -30.38 -9.33 57.78
N TYR A 462 -31.44 -8.61 58.14
CA TYR A 462 -31.75 -7.28 57.62
C TYR A 462 -31.49 -6.26 58.73
N ILE A 463 -30.60 -5.31 58.49
CA ILE A 463 -30.08 -4.39 59.52
C ILE A 463 -30.37 -2.96 59.10
N ASP A 464 -30.97 -2.18 59.98
CA ASP A 464 -31.20 -0.74 59.78
C ASP A 464 -30.53 0.06 60.90
N LEU A 465 -29.85 1.15 60.54
CA LEU A 465 -29.19 2.02 61.52
C LEU A 465 -30.17 3.02 62.14
N ASP A 466 -30.40 2.87 63.44
CA ASP A 466 -31.32 3.71 64.17
C ASP A 466 -30.84 5.16 64.19
N ARG A 467 -31.73 6.10 63.84
CA ARG A 467 -31.49 7.54 63.89
C ARG A 467 -30.37 8.03 62.96
N PHE A 468 -30.01 7.28 61.93
CA PHE A 468 -29.03 7.72 60.93
C PHE A 468 -29.40 9.06 60.30
N LYS A 469 -30.69 9.26 59.98
CA LYS A 469 -31.21 10.53 59.44
C LYS A 469 -30.88 11.75 60.33
N ILE A 470 -30.88 11.60 61.65
CA ILE A 470 -30.54 12.71 62.57
C ILE A 470 -29.09 13.13 62.39
N VAL A 471 -28.18 12.18 62.15
CA VAL A 471 -26.76 12.47 61.89
C VAL A 471 -26.61 13.23 60.58
N ASN A 472 -27.30 12.80 59.51
CA ASN A 472 -27.29 13.50 58.23
C ASN A 472 -27.87 14.91 58.32
N ASP A 473 -29.02 15.07 58.98
CA ASP A 473 -29.72 16.35 59.09
C ASP A 473 -28.94 17.35 59.99
N THR A 474 -28.19 16.85 60.97
CA THR A 474 -27.44 17.69 61.93
C THR A 474 -26.02 18.01 61.46
N CYS A 475 -25.32 17.06 60.86
CA CYS A 475 -23.89 17.16 60.55
C CYS A 475 -23.57 17.17 59.04
N GLY A 476 -24.58 16.99 58.19
CA GLY A 476 -24.42 16.88 56.75
C GLY A 476 -24.10 15.46 56.28
N HIS A 477 -24.38 15.21 54.99
CA HIS A 477 -24.31 13.87 54.40
C HIS A 477 -22.88 13.28 54.39
N SER A 478 -21.86 14.13 54.22
CA SER A 478 -20.45 13.68 54.24
C SER A 478 -20.03 13.07 55.58
N VAL A 479 -20.65 13.50 56.69
CA VAL A 479 -20.40 12.95 58.02
C VAL A 479 -21.15 11.63 58.22
N GLY A 480 -22.38 11.53 57.70
CA GLY A 480 -23.11 10.26 57.65
C GLY A 480 -22.38 9.20 56.82
N ASP A 481 -21.73 9.61 55.73
CA ASP A 481 -20.92 8.72 54.89
C ASP A 481 -19.74 8.11 55.67
N LEU A 482 -19.04 8.93 56.47
CA LEU A 482 -17.97 8.45 57.36
C LEU A 482 -18.50 7.47 58.40
N LEU A 483 -19.68 7.72 58.93
CA LEU A 483 -20.33 6.82 59.87
C LEU A 483 -20.64 5.46 59.21
N LEU A 484 -21.19 5.45 57.99
CA LEU A 484 -21.47 4.21 57.25
C LEU A 484 -20.20 3.39 57.00
N ILE A 485 -19.08 4.05 56.66
CA ILE A 485 -17.78 3.40 56.47
C ILE A 485 -17.28 2.78 57.80
N GLN A 486 -17.46 3.46 58.94
CA GLN A 486 -17.06 2.94 60.24
C GLN A 486 -17.92 1.74 60.68
N VAL A 487 -19.24 1.84 60.53
CA VAL A 487 -20.18 0.76 60.83
C VAL A 487 -19.89 -0.48 59.97
N THR A 488 -19.57 -0.27 58.69
CA THR A 488 -19.17 -1.36 57.78
C THR A 488 -17.96 -2.14 58.30
N LYS A 489 -16.94 -1.45 58.83
CA LYS A 489 -15.75 -2.10 59.41
C LYS A 489 -16.11 -2.90 60.67
N ILE A 490 -17.01 -2.38 61.50
CA ILE A 490 -17.50 -3.07 62.70
C ILE A 490 -18.22 -4.36 62.31
N MET A 491 -19.13 -4.30 61.33
CA MET A 491 -19.87 -5.47 60.83
C MET A 491 -18.93 -6.51 60.20
N LYS A 492 -17.97 -6.09 59.35
CA LYS A 492 -16.97 -7.00 58.76
C LYS A 492 -16.16 -7.77 59.80
N ASN A 493 -15.85 -7.16 60.94
CA ASN A 493 -15.11 -7.81 62.03
C ASN A 493 -15.96 -8.78 62.87
N CYS A 494 -17.30 -8.74 62.73
CA CYS A 494 -18.21 -9.61 63.46
C CYS A 494 -18.60 -10.88 62.68
N ILE A 495 -18.33 -10.91 61.37
CA ILE A 495 -18.72 -11.99 60.45
C ILE A 495 -17.48 -12.72 59.91
N ARG A 496 -17.67 -13.92 59.34
CA ARG A 496 -16.58 -14.72 58.76
C ARG A 496 -16.33 -14.34 57.30
N SER A 497 -15.17 -14.73 56.76
CA SER A 497 -14.85 -14.56 55.33
C SER A 497 -15.77 -15.35 54.39
N SER A 498 -16.49 -16.35 54.91
CA SER A 498 -17.51 -17.12 54.18
C SER A 498 -18.87 -16.42 54.11
N ASP A 499 -19.13 -15.47 55.00
CA ASP A 499 -20.41 -14.75 55.09
C ASP A 499 -20.41 -13.56 54.12
N ILE A 500 -21.61 -13.17 53.68
CA ILE A 500 -21.77 -12.07 52.73
C ILE A 500 -22.38 -10.89 53.46
N LEU A 501 -21.74 -9.73 53.37
CA LEU A 501 -22.23 -8.45 53.88
C LEU A 501 -22.41 -7.49 52.71
N ALA A 502 -23.62 -6.95 52.60
CA ALA A 502 -24.01 -6.02 51.56
C ALA A 502 -24.63 -4.75 52.15
N ARG A 503 -24.53 -3.67 51.39
CA ARG A 503 -25.35 -2.48 51.62
C ARG A 503 -26.48 -2.49 50.60
N ILE A 504 -27.70 -2.61 51.10
CA ILE A 504 -28.92 -2.80 50.28
C ILE A 504 -29.71 -1.50 50.11
N GLY A 505 -29.49 -0.51 50.98
CA GLY A 505 -30.14 0.79 50.95
C GLY A 505 -29.26 1.91 51.51
N GLY A 506 -29.88 3.03 51.88
CA GLY A 506 -29.17 4.20 52.43
C GLY A 506 -28.46 3.87 53.75
N ASP A 507 -29.24 3.50 54.76
CA ASP A 507 -28.83 3.09 56.10
C ASP A 507 -29.09 1.60 56.39
N GLU A 508 -29.38 0.83 55.35
CA GLU A 508 -29.77 -0.56 55.41
C GLU A 508 -28.66 -1.50 54.92
N PHE A 509 -28.41 -2.56 55.69
CA PHE A 509 -27.40 -3.58 55.43
C PHE A 509 -28.03 -4.98 55.45
N GLY A 510 -27.56 -5.83 54.54
CA GLY A 510 -27.94 -7.24 54.45
C GLY A 510 -26.78 -8.14 54.81
N VAL A 511 -27.01 -9.18 55.61
CA VAL A 511 -26.00 -10.22 55.90
C VAL A 511 -26.57 -11.60 55.61
N ILE A 512 -25.84 -12.39 54.82
CA ILE A 512 -26.10 -13.82 54.63
C ILE A 512 -25.06 -14.60 55.43
N LEU A 513 -25.54 -15.28 56.47
CA LEU A 513 -24.73 -16.20 57.26
C LEU A 513 -24.86 -17.61 56.67
N LYS A 514 -23.76 -18.11 56.09
CA LYS A 514 -23.72 -19.44 55.48
C LYS A 514 -23.41 -20.50 56.54
N GLU A 515 -24.05 -21.66 56.44
CA GLU A 515 -23.82 -22.83 57.31
C GLU A 515 -23.95 -22.51 58.82
N CYS A 516 -25.00 -21.79 59.18
CA CYS A 516 -25.21 -21.24 60.52
C CYS A 516 -26.54 -21.72 61.12
N SER A 517 -26.52 -22.15 62.39
CA SER A 517 -27.76 -22.47 63.12
C SER A 517 -28.50 -21.19 63.54
N SER A 518 -29.80 -21.27 63.80
CA SER A 518 -30.57 -20.09 64.21
C SER A 518 -30.04 -19.43 65.49
N ASP A 519 -29.56 -20.21 66.46
CA ASP A 519 -29.00 -19.68 67.71
C ASP A 519 -27.63 -19.01 67.48
N GLN A 520 -26.84 -19.54 66.54
CA GLN A 520 -25.58 -18.92 66.13
C GLN A 520 -25.83 -17.61 65.40
N ALA A 521 -26.82 -17.58 64.49
CA ALA A 521 -27.22 -16.39 63.77
C ALA A 521 -27.72 -15.29 64.72
N GLU A 522 -28.50 -15.65 65.72
CA GLU A 522 -28.96 -14.73 66.77
C GLU A 522 -27.80 -14.19 67.63
N ARG A 523 -26.81 -15.03 67.95
CA ARG A 523 -25.59 -14.57 68.65
C ARG A 523 -24.80 -13.56 67.81
N VAL A 524 -24.64 -13.82 66.52
CA VAL A 524 -23.93 -12.90 65.59
C VAL A 524 -24.71 -11.59 65.44
N ALA A 525 -26.04 -11.65 65.27
CA ALA A 525 -26.89 -10.47 65.20
C ALA A 525 -26.80 -9.61 66.48
N ASN A 526 -26.89 -10.25 67.66
CA ASN A 526 -26.76 -9.54 68.93
C ASN A 526 -25.34 -8.98 69.13
N LEU A 527 -24.31 -9.66 68.64
CA LEU A 527 -22.93 -9.16 68.67
C LEU A 527 -22.80 -7.90 67.81
N ILE A 528 -23.35 -7.90 66.60
CA ILE A 528 -23.37 -6.73 65.70
C ILE A 528 -24.10 -5.57 66.39
N CYS A 529 -25.30 -5.81 66.93
CA CYS A 529 -26.09 -4.80 67.63
C CYS A 529 -25.34 -4.19 68.81
N LYS A 530 -24.72 -5.02 69.65
CA LYS A 530 -23.94 -4.57 70.81
C LYS A 530 -22.68 -3.80 70.41
N LYS A 531 -22.01 -4.20 69.32
CA LYS A 531 -20.79 -3.52 68.84
C LYS A 531 -21.10 -2.17 68.21
N ILE A 532 -22.24 -2.04 67.51
CA ILE A 532 -22.71 -0.78 66.96
C ILE A 532 -23.16 0.16 68.10
N ASP A 533 -23.93 -0.32 69.07
CA ASP A 533 -24.35 0.48 70.23
C ASP A 533 -23.16 0.98 71.09
N ALA A 534 -22.12 0.15 71.24
CA ALA A 534 -20.90 0.53 71.94
C ALA A 534 -20.05 1.54 71.16
N HIS A 535 -20.28 1.70 69.84
CA HIS A 535 -19.52 2.63 69.01
C HIS A 535 -19.96 4.06 69.27
N LYS A 536 -19.02 4.87 69.78
CA LYS A 536 -19.23 6.29 70.03
C LYS A 536 -18.75 7.07 68.82
N PHE A 537 -19.67 7.53 67.99
CA PHE A 537 -19.33 8.37 66.86
C PHE A 537 -19.13 9.82 67.33
N VAL A 538 -17.93 10.35 67.16
CA VAL A 538 -17.56 11.72 67.58
C VAL A 538 -17.20 12.54 66.35
N HIS A 539 -17.90 13.65 66.15
CA HIS A 539 -17.61 14.61 65.08
C HIS A 539 -17.86 16.04 65.58
N SER A 540 -16.90 16.95 65.34
CA SER A 540 -17.00 18.38 65.70
C SER A 540 -17.49 18.65 67.13
N ASN A 541 -16.94 17.92 68.11
CA ASN A 541 -17.27 18.02 69.54
C ASN A 541 -18.69 17.54 69.95
N GLN A 542 -19.45 16.94 69.04
CA GLN A 542 -20.72 16.27 69.31
C GLN A 542 -20.55 14.75 69.32
N GLN A 543 -21.27 14.07 70.21
CA GLN A 543 -21.22 12.62 70.34
C GLN A 543 -22.59 12.00 70.02
N PHE A 544 -22.60 11.10 69.04
CA PHE A 544 -23.79 10.35 68.64
C PHE A 544 -23.67 8.90 69.12
N ARG A 545 -24.77 8.38 69.66
CA ARG A 545 -24.97 6.95 69.90
C ARG A 545 -25.96 6.42 68.89
N ILE A 546 -25.58 5.33 68.23
CA ILE A 546 -26.31 4.79 67.10
C ILE A 546 -26.63 3.35 67.44
N GLY A 547 -27.93 3.04 67.42
CA GLY A 547 -28.41 1.67 67.57
C GLY A 547 -28.52 1.00 66.20
N SER A 548 -28.72 -0.30 66.21
CA SER A 548 -29.16 -1.02 65.02
C SER A 548 -30.38 -1.86 65.33
N SER A 549 -31.40 -1.75 64.50
CA SER A 549 -32.54 -2.65 64.50
C SER A 549 -32.27 -3.78 63.50
N ILE A 550 -32.39 -5.04 63.94
CA ILE A 550 -32.02 -6.21 63.12
C ILE A 550 -33.18 -7.19 63.03
N GLY A 551 -33.64 -7.50 61.82
CA GLY A 551 -34.53 -8.61 61.53
C GLY A 551 -33.74 -9.88 61.20
N LEU A 552 -33.98 -10.97 61.93
CA LEU A 552 -33.34 -12.27 61.72
C LEU A 552 -34.35 -13.26 61.12
N VAL A 553 -34.04 -13.79 59.94
CA VAL A 553 -34.85 -14.79 59.24
C VAL A 553 -34.01 -16.05 58.93
N PRO A 554 -34.45 -17.25 59.32
CA PRO A 554 -33.80 -18.48 58.89
C PRO A 554 -34.04 -18.71 57.39
N LEU A 555 -32.98 -19.00 56.63
CA LEU A 555 -33.06 -19.36 55.22
C LEU A 555 -33.12 -20.89 55.09
N ASP A 556 -34.33 -21.41 54.91
CA ASP A 556 -34.61 -22.83 54.69
C ASP A 556 -35.70 -23.03 53.61
N ARG A 557 -36.22 -24.25 53.50
CA ARG A 557 -37.22 -24.66 52.49
C ARG A 557 -38.58 -23.96 52.62
N ARG A 558 -38.82 -23.13 53.63
CA ARG A 558 -40.11 -22.44 53.86
C ARG A 558 -40.32 -21.24 52.95
N TRP A 559 -39.28 -20.78 52.24
CA TRP A 559 -39.35 -19.63 51.35
C TRP A 559 -39.40 -20.07 49.89
N ASP A 560 -40.48 -19.71 49.20
CA ASP A 560 -40.65 -20.00 47.77
C ASP A 560 -39.86 -19.04 46.86
N SER A 561 -39.50 -17.85 47.38
CA SER A 561 -38.78 -16.81 46.65
C SER A 561 -37.95 -15.94 47.60
N ILE A 562 -36.84 -15.39 47.10
CA ILE A 562 -36.03 -14.40 47.82
C ILE A 562 -36.83 -13.18 48.25
N THR A 563 -37.86 -12.78 47.48
CA THR A 563 -38.70 -11.61 47.80
C THR A 563 -39.46 -11.83 49.10
N THR A 564 -40.01 -13.03 49.31
CA THR A 564 -40.76 -13.37 50.53
C THR A 564 -39.85 -13.43 51.76
N ALA A 565 -38.62 -13.95 51.60
CA ALA A 565 -37.62 -14.00 52.67
C ALA A 565 -37.13 -12.59 53.05
N LEU A 566 -36.89 -11.71 52.07
CA LEU A 566 -36.53 -10.32 52.30
C LEU A 566 -37.66 -9.54 52.98
N GLN A 567 -38.92 -9.72 52.54
CA GLN A 567 -40.09 -9.09 53.17
C GLN A 567 -40.27 -9.52 54.63
N ALA A 568 -40.04 -10.79 54.94
CA ALA A 568 -40.07 -11.29 56.31
C ALA A 568 -38.94 -10.68 57.17
N ALA A 569 -37.76 -10.48 56.59
CA ALA A 569 -36.61 -9.91 57.28
C ALA A 569 -36.81 -8.41 57.54
N ASP A 570 -37.34 -7.68 56.56
CA ASP A 570 -37.73 -6.27 56.70
C ASP A 570 -38.85 -6.09 57.73
N SER A 571 -39.91 -6.89 57.68
CA SER A 571 -41.00 -6.88 58.68
C SER A 571 -40.47 -7.15 60.09
N SER A 572 -39.53 -8.09 60.23
CA SER A 572 -38.88 -8.38 61.52
C SER A 572 -38.04 -7.21 62.00
N CYS A 573 -37.31 -6.55 61.09
CA CYS A 573 -36.53 -5.35 61.39
C CYS A 573 -37.44 -4.18 61.82
N TYR A 574 -38.62 -4.02 61.19
CA TYR A 574 -39.61 -3.03 61.58
C TYR A 574 -40.15 -3.27 63.00
N ILE A 575 -40.48 -4.51 63.36
CA ILE A 575 -40.90 -4.87 64.73
C ILE A 575 -39.79 -4.56 65.74
N ALA A 576 -38.51 -4.79 65.38
CA ALA A 576 -37.38 -4.39 66.21
C ALA A 576 -37.34 -2.85 66.44
N LYS A 577 -37.67 -2.06 65.41
CA LYS A 577 -37.77 -0.60 65.51
C LYS A 577 -38.92 -0.17 66.45
N GLU A 578 -40.12 -0.71 66.27
CA GLU A 578 -41.29 -0.33 67.09
C GLU A 578 -41.15 -0.76 68.54
N SER A 579 -40.53 -1.92 68.79
CA SER A 579 -40.37 -2.46 70.15
C SER A 579 -39.38 -1.67 71.01
N GLY A 580 -38.75 -0.62 70.48
CA GLY A 580 -37.85 0.27 71.21
C GLY A 580 -36.46 0.43 70.59
N ARG A 581 -36.25 -0.03 69.34
CA ARG A 581 -34.99 0.05 68.58
C ARG A 581 -33.83 -0.70 69.27
N ASN A 582 -32.65 -0.68 68.64
CA ASN A 582 -31.40 -1.26 69.16
C ASN A 582 -31.53 -2.70 69.66
N ARG A 583 -32.10 -3.58 68.83
CA ARG A 583 -32.35 -4.98 69.17
C ARG A 583 -32.46 -5.86 67.94
N VAL A 584 -32.36 -7.16 68.17
CA VAL A 584 -32.65 -8.19 67.18
C VAL A 584 -34.08 -8.69 67.41
N ASN A 585 -34.87 -8.75 66.35
CA ASN A 585 -36.15 -9.45 66.34
C ASN A 585 -36.06 -10.66 65.39
N ARG A 586 -36.34 -11.83 65.93
CA ARG A 586 -36.35 -13.08 65.16
C ARG A 586 -37.74 -13.30 64.58
N TRP A 587 -37.79 -13.68 63.31
CA TRP A 587 -39.03 -14.04 62.66
C TRP A 587 -39.62 -15.34 63.25
N LEU A 588 -40.89 -15.29 63.68
CA LEU A 588 -41.67 -16.42 64.17
C LEU A 588 -42.94 -16.58 63.32
N GLU A 589 -43.35 -17.83 63.01
CA GLU A 589 -44.54 -18.13 62.18
C GLU A 589 -45.86 -17.54 62.73
N ILE A 590 -45.94 -17.24 64.03
CA ILE A 590 -47.13 -16.67 64.68
C ILE A 590 -47.32 -15.19 64.30
N ASP A 591 -46.27 -14.50 63.83
CA ASP A 591 -46.32 -13.08 63.44
C ASP A 591 -47.05 -12.84 62.10
N GLN A 592 -47.32 -13.89 61.30
CA GLN A 592 -47.96 -13.76 59.98
C GLN A 592 -49.44 -13.39 60.02
N GLN A 593 -50.19 -13.67 61.10
CA GLN A 593 -51.65 -13.50 61.08
C GLN A 593 -52.18 -12.20 61.70
N VAL A 594 -51.42 -11.52 62.57
CA VAL A 594 -52.00 -10.45 63.40
C VAL A 594 -51.67 -9.04 62.89
N ASN A 595 -50.48 -8.76 62.32
CA ASN A 595 -50.08 -7.35 62.11
C ASN A 595 -50.05 -6.87 60.66
N ILE A 596 -49.75 -7.71 59.66
CA ILE A 596 -49.80 -7.28 58.25
C ILE A 596 -51.25 -6.98 57.82
N ARG A 597 -52.24 -7.77 58.28
CA ARG A 597 -53.66 -7.51 58.01
C ARG A 597 -54.25 -6.32 58.78
N ASN A 598 -53.76 -6.02 59.99
CA ASN A 598 -54.34 -4.95 60.81
C ASN A 598 -53.88 -3.54 60.37
N GLN A 599 -52.67 -3.38 59.84
CA GLN A 599 -52.15 -2.07 59.45
C GLN A 599 -52.62 -1.63 58.05
N ASP A 600 -52.64 -2.55 57.08
CA ASP A 600 -53.08 -2.25 55.71
C ASP A 600 -54.60 -1.99 55.63
N MET A 601 -55.43 -2.77 56.34
CA MET A 601 -56.87 -2.52 56.44
C MET A 601 -57.21 -1.22 57.18
N GLN A 602 -56.39 -0.82 58.16
CA GLN A 602 -56.58 0.46 58.85
C GLN A 602 -56.31 1.64 57.93
N TRP A 603 -55.31 1.58 57.05
CA TRP A 603 -55.05 2.65 56.09
C TRP A 603 -56.10 2.70 54.98
N VAL A 604 -56.55 1.57 54.43
CA VAL A 604 -57.65 1.54 53.45
C VAL A 604 -58.92 2.15 54.05
N SER A 605 -59.28 1.75 55.28
CA SER A 605 -60.42 2.31 55.99
C SER A 605 -60.24 3.80 56.32
N LYS A 606 -59.05 4.22 56.75
CA LYS A 606 -58.73 5.64 57.01
C LYS A 606 -58.74 6.50 55.76
N LEU A 607 -58.26 6.00 54.62
CA LEU A 607 -58.25 6.73 53.35
C LEU A 607 -59.67 6.88 52.80
N GLN A 608 -60.50 5.83 52.88
CA GLN A 608 -61.93 5.92 52.54
C GLN A 608 -62.65 6.90 53.46
N THR A 609 -62.44 6.79 54.77
CA THR A 609 -63.02 7.72 55.77
C THR A 609 -62.55 9.15 55.54
N ALA A 610 -61.29 9.35 55.14
CA ALA A 610 -60.75 10.67 54.81
C ALA A 610 -61.34 11.24 53.52
N LEU A 611 -61.65 10.39 52.54
CA LEU A 611 -62.34 10.78 51.32
C LEU A 611 -63.79 11.21 51.65
N ASP A 612 -64.52 10.38 52.41
CA ASP A 612 -65.92 10.63 52.79
C ASP A 612 -66.07 11.89 53.66
N ASN A 613 -65.09 12.17 54.52
CA ASN A 613 -65.09 13.34 55.41
C ASN A 613 -64.35 14.56 54.83
N ASN A 614 -63.99 14.58 53.54
CA ASN A 614 -63.27 15.68 52.89
C ASN A 614 -61.98 16.13 53.62
N LEU A 615 -61.22 15.18 54.15
CA LEU A 615 -59.97 15.44 54.88
C LEU A 615 -58.76 15.61 53.96
N PHE A 616 -58.93 15.40 52.65
CA PHE A 616 -57.93 15.71 51.63
C PHE A 616 -58.01 17.19 51.23
N SER A 617 -56.84 17.82 51.13
CA SER A 617 -56.70 19.17 50.62
C SER A 617 -55.66 19.23 49.50
N LEU A 618 -55.92 20.11 48.53
CA LEU A 618 -55.01 20.38 47.42
C LEU A 618 -54.27 21.68 47.70
N HIS A 619 -52.95 21.60 47.77
CA HIS A 619 -52.07 22.77 47.80
C HIS A 619 -51.54 23.02 46.40
N ALA A 620 -51.31 24.28 46.04
CA ALA A 620 -50.72 24.65 44.75
C ALA A 620 -49.36 25.32 44.99
N GLN A 621 -48.29 24.73 44.45
CA GLN A 621 -46.96 25.33 44.44
C GLN A 621 -46.74 26.05 43.12
N ILE A 622 -46.65 27.39 43.17
CA ILE A 622 -46.55 28.23 41.97
C ILE A 622 -45.19 28.01 41.30
N ILE A 623 -45.21 27.74 40.00
CA ILE A 623 -44.03 27.61 39.14
C ILE A 623 -43.90 28.90 38.34
N GLN A 624 -42.85 29.66 38.61
CA GLN A 624 -42.62 30.94 37.93
C GLN A 624 -41.60 30.78 36.80
N ASN A 625 -41.93 31.33 35.63
CA ASN A 625 -41.01 31.39 34.50
C ASN A 625 -39.88 32.39 34.79
N ILE A 626 -38.63 31.96 34.64
CA ILE A 626 -37.44 32.78 34.94
C ILE A 626 -37.08 33.70 33.75
N LYS A 627 -37.56 33.41 32.54
CA LYS A 627 -37.09 34.04 31.30
C LYS A 627 -38.10 34.91 30.56
N ASP A 628 -39.39 34.86 30.87
CA ASP A 628 -40.37 35.75 30.22
C ASP A 628 -41.67 35.91 31.00
N ASN A 629 -42.29 37.09 30.89
CA ASN A 629 -43.58 37.44 31.49
C ASN A 629 -44.74 36.85 30.65
N ALA A 630 -44.63 35.55 30.33
CA ALA A 630 -45.67 34.80 29.66
C ALA A 630 -46.87 34.69 30.61
N GLY A 631 -47.96 35.37 30.26
CA GLY A 631 -49.18 35.41 31.06
C GLY A 631 -49.80 34.02 31.20
N GLY A 632 -49.76 33.47 32.42
CA GLY A 632 -50.39 32.21 32.80
C GLY A 632 -49.99 31.83 34.23
N LEU A 633 -50.95 31.46 35.07
CA LEU A 633 -50.65 30.93 36.40
C LEU A 633 -50.30 29.44 36.26
N HIS A 634 -49.02 29.09 36.40
CA HIS A 634 -48.56 27.70 36.45
C HIS A 634 -48.37 27.27 37.91
N ALA A 635 -48.92 26.12 38.28
CA ALA A 635 -48.73 25.55 39.61
C ALA A 635 -48.72 24.02 39.56
N GLU A 636 -47.90 23.41 40.42
CA GLU A 636 -47.96 21.99 40.73
C GLU A 636 -48.98 21.75 41.85
N VAL A 637 -49.87 20.77 41.68
CA VAL A 637 -50.89 20.42 42.66
C VAL A 637 -50.36 19.33 43.58
N LEU A 638 -50.32 19.61 44.87
CA LEU A 638 -49.78 18.75 45.92
C LEU A 638 -50.90 18.28 46.85
N LEU A 639 -51.07 16.96 46.94
CA LEU A 639 -52.06 16.36 47.84
C LEU A 639 -51.59 16.43 49.30
N ARG A 640 -52.51 16.79 50.19
CA ARG A 640 -52.34 16.77 51.65
C ARG A 640 -53.49 16.02 52.28
N LEU A 641 -53.18 15.23 53.29
CA LEU A 641 -54.16 14.53 54.10
C LEU A 641 -54.13 15.13 55.50
N THR A 642 -55.30 15.41 56.06
CA THR A 642 -55.43 15.94 57.43
C THR A 642 -56.02 14.86 58.32
N ASP A 643 -55.46 14.68 59.52
CA ASP A 643 -56.02 13.79 60.52
C ASP A 643 -57.28 14.41 61.17
N SER A 644 -58.06 13.62 61.92
CA SER A 644 -59.24 14.09 62.66
C SER A 644 -58.94 15.21 63.66
N ASP A 645 -57.69 15.33 64.10
CA ASP A 645 -57.19 16.38 65.00
C ASP A 645 -56.68 17.64 64.26
N GLY A 646 -56.87 17.73 62.93
CA GLY A 646 -56.49 18.90 62.13
C GLY A 646 -55.00 18.99 61.78
N ARG A 647 -54.21 17.92 62.03
CA ARG A 647 -52.77 17.87 61.70
C ARG A 647 -52.54 17.31 60.30
N THR A 648 -51.62 17.90 59.55
CA THR A 648 -51.25 17.41 58.22
C THR A 648 -50.39 16.14 58.31
N ILE A 649 -50.84 15.07 57.66
CA ILE A 649 -50.12 13.81 57.52
C ILE A 649 -49.20 13.90 56.28
N PRO A 650 -47.91 13.57 56.41
CA PRO A 650 -46.98 13.66 55.29
C PRO A 650 -47.22 12.55 54.25
N PRO A 651 -46.99 12.82 52.95
CA PRO A 651 -47.30 11.88 51.86
C PRO A 651 -46.61 10.52 51.95
N ASN A 652 -45.38 10.49 52.46
CA ASN A 652 -44.59 9.26 52.60
C ASN A 652 -45.22 8.23 53.55
N VAL A 653 -46.19 8.62 54.37
CA VAL A 653 -46.85 7.74 55.34
C VAL A 653 -48.07 7.05 54.73
N PHE A 654 -48.80 7.70 53.81
CA PHE A 654 -50.05 7.15 53.27
C PHE A 654 -49.99 6.78 51.78
N ILE A 655 -49.11 7.40 50.99
CA ILE A 655 -48.97 7.09 49.56
C ILE A 655 -48.53 5.63 49.31
N PRO A 656 -47.53 5.06 50.02
CA PRO A 656 -47.14 3.67 49.79
C PRO A 656 -48.25 2.66 50.09
N ALA A 657 -49.13 2.97 51.06
CA ALA A 657 -50.31 2.15 51.35
C ALA A 657 -51.40 2.29 50.28
N ALA A 658 -51.57 3.50 49.73
CA ALA A 658 -52.52 3.80 48.65
C ALA A 658 -52.06 3.32 47.26
N GLU A 659 -50.77 3.15 47.01
CA GLU A 659 -50.26 2.59 45.73
C GLU A 659 -50.39 1.07 45.69
N ARG A 660 -50.48 0.42 46.86
CA ARG A 660 -50.53 -1.03 47.00
C ARG A 660 -51.94 -1.61 46.86
N TYR A 661 -52.99 -0.80 47.06
CA TYR A 661 -54.42 -1.17 47.03
C TYR A 661 -55.21 -0.16 46.21
#